data_AF-A0A1H7TA21-F1
#
_entry.id   AF-A0A1H7TA21-F1
#
_cell.length_a   1.000
_cell.length_b   1.000
_cell.length_c   1.000
_cell.angle_alpha   90.00
_cell.angle_beta   90.00
_cell.angle_gamma   90.00
#
_symmetry.space_group_name_H-M   'P 1'
#
loop_
_entity.id
_entity.type
_entity.pdbx_description
1 polymer ?
#
loop_
_entity_poly.entity_id
_entity_poly.type
_entity_poly.pdbx_seq_one_letter_code
_entity_poly.pdbx_strand_id
1 'polypeptide(L)'
;MRFDVSYKSAESASSFGNVNNTQGHLMKVDRDIIITSMYMFRSNVSQTVNVAPRIYNSSNQLIGTAPSISTTRDMGWIKFTLDNPVSIKKDEGYKILFYYDGTCAIGSQGGYSDVNLTKLSTSDNKTTFTILNGYYVNGGDSIPTSYNKTYLMSFGFDFYYYVDINRSFAFHEGDYKYFNNSWISMGSNVTESDYVNYGMEDISSLPEDAWKQLLGNVEIAHFTDIVNKTELLFNIETEPFTLAEEWEDEIVKVIEYTDESARNQSYVHFETEDFYFNDKFNGNVDVLYFNDDPLKTKADIELTANYSPLDELNRDFDIVSWTDKEDIDEFKINMSALPFSQLIIQDEDFQVYGDLQQILINKISDQGSIKVLLSFDEGKTWEYYKFNEWRSIDITNENLIRNKAMDINSLTGLTMNDFNKKGKNKLRIAYYLEDNIRQQEYTKIDNLKIVSNAPIEDVKFTDVAFYLLNTLATIQLTFGGNKLMGQLEDADQGKVQYRVFLNNKPYYPSNGEFTPIAPSPIDISLNISEKDILFGQNNDLTVEFQDAWGQLDTWSTTFIGTYSGLMFMDETGQYYSNSFGGILKYLDFGIVIAGQTTMEQKVIVKNQLGQDVQNLILEVMKDQLPPGVEVELSYDNKPVFVPEDYLLFNKYIYPNDEMEFYVRITTSLTAPPAPSGQFEIRVKVDSV
;
A
#
# COMPACT_ATOMS: atom_id res chain seq x y z
N MET A 1 31.43 26.20 1.38
CA MET A 1 31.58 25.54 2.71
C MET A 1 33.03 25.16 2.96
N ARG A 2 33.53 25.26 4.19
CA ARG A 2 34.90 24.86 4.58
C ARG A 2 34.84 23.87 5.74
N PHE A 3 35.53 22.74 5.62
CA PHE A 3 35.62 21.68 6.61
C PHE A 3 36.97 21.79 7.33
N ASP A 4 36.92 22.15 8.61
CA ASP A 4 38.10 22.13 9.46
C ASP A 4 38.16 20.77 10.16
N VAL A 5 38.93 19.84 9.59
CA VAL A 5 39.02 18.46 10.10
C VAL A 5 40.25 18.30 11.00
N SER A 6 41.08 19.34 11.16
CA SER A 6 42.21 19.37 12.08
C SER A 6 41.84 20.09 13.39
N TYR A 7 41.84 19.36 14.51
CA TYR A 7 41.72 19.98 15.83
C TYR A 7 42.85 21.01 16.04
N LYS A 8 42.48 22.23 16.48
CA LYS A 8 43.33 23.42 16.63
C LYS A 8 44.51 23.31 17.62
N SER A 9 44.86 22.14 18.11
CA SER A 9 45.92 21.97 19.10
C SER A 9 46.71 20.69 18.86
N ALA A 10 47.91 20.79 18.27
CA ALA A 10 49.02 19.91 18.61
C ALA A 10 50.34 20.50 18.13
N GLU A 11 51.17 20.92 19.08
CA GLU A 11 52.57 21.26 18.88
C GLU A 11 53.46 20.02 18.58
N SER A 12 52.87 18.85 18.31
CA SER A 12 53.57 17.57 18.15
C SER A 12 53.04 16.73 16.98
N ALA A 13 52.88 17.33 15.80
CA ALA A 13 52.56 16.58 14.60
C ALA A 13 53.84 15.96 14.01
N SER A 14 53.90 14.63 13.87
CA SER A 14 54.99 13.97 13.16
C SER A 14 54.88 14.30 11.68
N SER A 15 55.91 14.94 11.13
CA SER A 15 55.97 15.33 9.73
C SER A 15 56.36 14.15 8.85
N PHE A 16 55.42 13.61 8.06
CA PHE A 16 55.75 12.64 7.01
C PHE A 16 56.19 13.39 5.75
N GLY A 17 57.50 13.50 5.54
CA GLY A 17 58.07 14.12 4.35
C GLY A 17 58.05 13.15 3.18
N ASN A 18 57.02 13.24 2.34
CA ASN A 18 56.94 12.43 1.13
C ASN A 18 57.13 13.32 -0.10
N VAL A 19 57.81 12.79 -1.11
CA VAL A 19 58.05 13.48 -2.39
C VAL A 19 56.97 13.05 -3.37
N ASN A 20 56.30 14.01 -3.99
CA ASN A 20 55.28 13.81 -5.02
C ASN A 20 54.15 12.88 -4.54
N ASN A 21 53.15 13.44 -3.86
CA ASN A 21 52.11 12.65 -3.23
C ASN A 21 50.70 13.14 -3.53
N THR A 22 49.76 12.19 -3.49
CA THR A 22 48.32 12.48 -3.65
C THR A 22 47.58 12.00 -2.42
N GLN A 23 46.75 12.86 -1.84
CA GLN A 23 46.11 12.59 -0.56
C GLN A 23 44.81 13.35 -0.35
N GLY A 24 43.93 12.82 0.50
CA GLY A 24 42.64 13.42 0.82
C GLY A 24 41.67 12.41 1.42
N HIS A 25 40.39 12.49 1.06
CA HIS A 25 39.33 11.73 1.72
C HIS A 25 38.34 11.09 0.74
N LEU A 26 37.73 9.98 1.16
CA LEU A 26 36.48 9.50 0.58
C LEU A 26 35.31 10.23 1.23
N MET A 27 34.47 10.81 0.40
CA MET A 27 33.33 11.62 0.79
C MET A 27 32.06 11.12 0.11
N LYS A 28 30.95 11.22 0.82
CA LYS A 28 29.60 11.12 0.27
C LYS A 28 28.81 12.39 0.59
N VAL A 29 27.77 12.65 -0.18
CA VAL A 29 26.81 13.74 0.05
C VAL A 29 25.40 13.16 0.02
N ASP A 30 24.49 13.70 0.83
CA ASP A 30 23.10 13.24 0.94
C ASP A 30 22.17 13.75 -0.17
N ARG A 31 22.70 14.50 -1.14
CA ARG A 31 21.98 15.01 -2.30
C ARG A 31 22.89 15.25 -3.50
N ASP A 32 22.30 15.38 -4.68
CA ASP A 32 23.01 15.80 -5.88
C ASP A 32 23.51 17.25 -5.73
N ILE A 33 24.82 17.46 -5.95
CA ILE A 33 25.46 18.77 -5.94
C ILE A 33 26.41 18.92 -7.14
N ILE A 34 26.74 20.16 -7.48
CA ILE A 34 27.78 20.47 -8.45
C ILE A 34 28.88 21.28 -7.78
N ILE A 35 30.09 20.72 -7.70
CA ILE A 35 31.27 21.37 -7.14
C ILE A 35 31.94 22.21 -8.23
N THR A 36 32.19 23.48 -7.95
CA THR A 36 32.87 24.41 -8.87
C THR A 36 34.27 24.78 -8.40
N SER A 37 34.54 24.64 -7.11
CA SER A 37 35.86 24.94 -6.55
C SER A 37 36.16 24.09 -5.33
N MET A 38 37.44 23.81 -5.13
CA MET A 38 37.97 23.14 -3.95
C MET A 38 38.83 24.09 -3.14
N TYR A 39 38.85 23.90 -1.82
CA TYR A 39 39.69 24.66 -0.92
C TYR A 39 40.63 23.74 -0.16
N MET A 40 41.85 24.20 0.06
CA MET A 40 42.83 23.54 0.93
C MET A 40 43.36 24.54 1.96
N PHE A 41 43.55 24.09 3.20
CA PHE A 41 44.21 24.91 4.22
C PHE A 41 45.74 24.81 4.12
N ARG A 42 46.44 25.95 4.08
CA ARG A 42 47.88 26.09 3.80
C ARG A 42 48.80 25.50 4.86
N SER A 43 48.32 25.29 6.10
CA SER A 43 49.12 24.60 7.12
C SER A 43 49.42 23.13 6.76
N ASN A 44 48.78 22.61 5.70
CA ASN A 44 49.03 21.30 5.14
C ASN A 44 50.35 21.20 4.36
N VAL A 45 51.15 22.26 4.24
CA VAL A 45 52.46 22.20 3.58
C VAL A 45 53.59 22.69 4.49
N SER A 46 54.77 22.06 4.42
CA SER A 46 55.95 22.43 5.23
C SER A 46 56.95 23.33 4.50
N GLN A 47 56.89 23.37 3.16
CA GLN A 47 57.79 24.11 2.28
C GLN A 47 57.05 24.57 1.02
N THR A 48 57.72 25.31 0.15
CA THR A 48 57.15 25.68 -1.16
C THR A 48 56.87 24.44 -2.00
N VAL A 49 55.61 24.26 -2.40
CA VAL A 49 55.16 23.10 -3.19
C VAL A 49 54.04 23.52 -4.12
N ASN A 50 53.97 22.90 -5.30
CA ASN A 50 52.85 23.10 -6.21
C ASN A 50 51.75 22.11 -5.85
N VAL A 51 50.52 22.58 -5.71
CA VAL A 51 49.38 21.74 -5.32
C VAL A 51 48.30 21.81 -6.38
N ALA A 52 47.67 20.68 -6.69
CA ALA A 52 46.52 20.62 -7.60
C ALA A 52 45.43 19.69 -7.03
N PRO A 53 44.14 20.07 -7.09
CA PRO A 53 43.06 19.22 -6.61
C PRO A 53 42.76 18.07 -7.58
N ARG A 54 42.26 16.97 -7.07
CA ARG A 54 41.79 15.80 -7.84
C ARG A 54 40.48 15.29 -7.25
N ILE A 55 39.48 15.07 -8.10
CA ILE A 55 38.22 14.40 -7.75
C ILE A 55 38.11 13.13 -8.57
N TYR A 56 37.99 11.99 -7.89
CA TYR A 56 37.73 10.71 -8.55
C TYR A 56 36.35 10.17 -8.17
N ASN A 57 35.64 9.60 -9.14
CA ASN A 57 34.38 8.89 -8.90
C ASN A 57 34.61 7.51 -8.26
N SER A 58 33.52 6.81 -7.98
CA SER A 58 33.51 5.46 -7.42
C SER A 58 34.25 4.43 -8.29
N SER A 59 34.25 4.62 -9.61
CA SER A 59 35.02 3.84 -10.59
C SER A 59 36.50 4.24 -10.70
N ASN A 60 36.99 5.14 -9.84
CA ASN A 60 38.35 5.66 -9.82
C ASN A 60 38.76 6.46 -11.07
N GLN A 61 37.81 7.00 -11.83
CA GLN A 61 38.12 7.89 -12.95
C GLN A 61 38.28 9.33 -12.44
N LEU A 62 39.30 10.04 -12.95
CA LEU A 62 39.50 11.46 -12.64
C LEU A 62 38.41 12.28 -13.34
N ILE A 63 37.53 12.89 -12.57
CA ILE A 63 36.39 13.68 -13.06
C ILE A 63 36.51 15.18 -12.74
N GLY A 64 37.47 15.56 -11.88
CA GLY A 64 37.68 16.95 -11.51
C GLY A 64 39.15 17.26 -11.22
N THR A 65 39.64 18.37 -11.77
CA THR A 65 40.98 18.89 -11.54
C THR A 65 41.01 20.41 -11.74
N ALA A 66 42.09 21.05 -11.33
CA ALA A 66 42.39 22.45 -11.57
C ALA A 66 43.90 22.64 -11.82
N PRO A 67 44.33 23.80 -12.36
CA PRO A 67 45.74 24.13 -12.49
C PRO A 67 46.46 24.12 -11.15
N SER A 68 47.74 23.77 -11.17
CA SER A 68 48.55 23.75 -9.95
C SER A 68 48.84 25.16 -9.44
N ILE A 69 48.78 25.34 -8.12
CA ILE A 69 49.10 26.59 -7.44
C ILE A 69 50.31 26.36 -6.54
N SER A 70 51.34 27.21 -6.70
CA SER A 70 52.50 27.22 -5.82
C SER A 70 52.14 27.85 -4.47
N THR A 71 52.41 27.16 -3.37
CA THR A 71 52.13 27.65 -2.01
C THR A 71 53.24 27.32 -1.04
N THR A 72 53.35 28.11 0.03
CA THR A 72 54.27 27.92 1.15
C THR A 72 53.50 27.72 2.45
N ARG A 73 54.19 27.37 3.55
CA ARG A 73 53.59 27.21 4.88
C ARG A 73 53.12 28.56 5.41
N ASP A 74 51.81 28.77 5.42
CA ASP A 74 51.15 29.96 5.95
C ASP A 74 49.79 29.59 6.55
N MET A 75 49.20 30.45 7.38
CA MET A 75 47.85 30.23 7.94
C MET A 75 46.80 30.86 7.03
N GLY A 76 46.18 30.05 6.16
CA GLY A 76 45.15 30.54 5.25
C GLY A 76 44.57 29.47 4.34
N TRP A 77 43.47 29.80 3.66
CA TRP A 77 42.83 28.93 2.68
C TRP A 77 43.29 29.28 1.26
N ILE A 78 43.49 28.27 0.42
CA ILE A 78 43.69 28.42 -1.03
C ILE A 78 42.45 27.90 -1.72
N LYS A 79 41.94 28.66 -2.70
CA LYS A 79 40.87 28.25 -3.60
C LYS A 79 41.46 27.74 -4.91
N PHE A 80 40.96 26.61 -5.37
CA PHE A 80 41.21 26.05 -6.69
C PHE A 80 39.88 26.02 -7.43
N THR A 81 39.77 26.81 -8.50
CA THR A 81 38.59 26.76 -9.38
C THR A 81 38.79 25.59 -10.33
N LEU A 82 37.84 24.64 -10.36
CA LEU A 82 37.95 23.45 -11.20
C LEU A 82 37.84 23.83 -12.68
N ASP A 83 38.54 23.10 -13.55
CA ASP A 83 38.53 23.33 -14.99
C ASP A 83 37.11 23.19 -15.57
N ASN A 84 36.34 22.26 -15.01
CA ASN A 84 34.92 22.09 -15.26
C ASN A 84 34.17 21.85 -13.93
N PRO A 85 32.93 22.35 -13.78
CA PRO A 85 32.06 21.95 -12.67
C PRO A 85 31.86 20.44 -12.64
N VAL A 86 31.87 19.85 -11.45
CA VAL A 86 31.82 18.40 -11.26
C VAL A 86 30.53 18.02 -10.55
N SER A 87 29.71 17.21 -11.23
CA SER A 87 28.50 16.63 -10.65
C SER A 87 28.87 15.54 -9.65
N ILE A 88 28.34 15.63 -8.45
CA ILE A 88 28.46 14.65 -7.38
C ILE A 88 27.07 14.14 -7.08
N LYS A 89 26.87 12.83 -7.23
CA LYS A 89 25.58 12.19 -7.01
C LYS A 89 25.36 11.82 -5.55
N LYS A 90 24.10 11.89 -5.12
CA LYS A 90 23.65 11.47 -3.80
C LYS A 90 24.17 10.07 -3.45
N ASP A 91 24.69 9.93 -2.23
CA ASP A 91 25.14 8.69 -1.59
C ASP A 91 26.27 7.90 -2.29
N GLU A 92 26.76 8.40 -3.43
CA GLU A 92 27.92 7.87 -4.12
C GLU A 92 29.22 8.32 -3.45
N GLY A 93 30.23 7.43 -3.48
CA GLY A 93 31.53 7.68 -2.88
C GLY A 93 32.52 8.33 -3.86
N TYR A 94 32.99 9.52 -3.50
CA TYR A 94 33.97 10.28 -4.29
C TYR A 94 35.26 10.51 -3.50
N LYS A 95 36.41 10.33 -4.15
CA LYS A 95 37.71 10.62 -3.55
C LYS A 95 38.08 12.07 -3.86
N ILE A 96 38.10 12.88 -2.82
CA ILE A 96 38.45 14.30 -2.86
C ILE A 96 39.90 14.44 -2.37
N LEU A 97 40.81 14.76 -3.29
CA LEU A 97 42.24 14.68 -3.05
C LEU A 97 42.98 15.95 -3.52
N PHE A 98 44.22 16.08 -3.08
CA PHE A 98 45.19 17.06 -3.55
C PHE A 98 46.49 16.34 -3.89
N TYR A 99 47.02 16.62 -5.08
CA TYR A 99 48.35 16.24 -5.53
C TYR A 99 49.34 17.35 -5.18
N TYR A 100 50.50 16.99 -4.64
CA TYR A 100 51.59 17.89 -4.29
C TYR A 100 52.82 17.49 -5.10
N ASP A 101 53.34 18.43 -5.89
CA ASP A 101 54.55 18.27 -6.71
C ASP A 101 55.74 18.91 -5.98
N GLY A 102 56.47 18.06 -5.26
CA GLY A 102 57.58 18.41 -4.37
C GLY A 102 57.57 17.61 -3.06
N THR A 103 58.57 17.84 -2.22
CA THR A 103 58.58 17.29 -0.86
C THR A 103 57.60 18.07 0.00
N CYS A 104 56.63 17.38 0.60
CA CYS A 104 55.71 18.02 1.52
C CYS A 104 55.66 17.22 2.82
N ALA A 105 55.89 17.89 3.94
CA ALA A 105 55.75 17.31 5.28
C ALA A 105 54.41 17.78 5.86
N ILE A 106 53.49 16.84 6.00
CA ILE A 106 52.14 17.12 6.47
C ILE A 106 52.03 16.53 7.86
N GLY A 107 51.59 17.34 8.80
CA GLY A 107 51.52 16.94 10.19
C GLY A 107 50.49 15.83 10.37
N SER A 108 50.93 14.60 10.66
CA SER A 108 50.04 13.59 11.23
C SER A 108 49.98 13.81 12.73
N GLN A 109 48.78 13.87 13.31
CA GLN A 109 48.67 13.82 14.77
C GLN A 109 49.02 12.40 15.22
N GLY A 110 50.06 12.28 16.04
CA GLY A 110 50.43 11.05 16.72
C GLY A 110 49.40 10.71 17.79
N GLY A 111 48.31 10.06 17.36
CA GLY A 111 47.26 9.52 18.20
C GLY A 111 46.40 8.62 17.33
N TYR A 112 46.66 7.32 17.37
CA TYR A 112 45.91 6.31 16.62
C TYR A 112 44.50 6.11 17.20
N SER A 113 43.65 7.12 17.13
CA SER A 113 42.21 6.96 17.37
C SER A 113 41.49 6.97 16.03
N ASP A 114 40.68 5.96 15.78
CA ASP A 114 39.85 5.81 14.59
C ASP A 114 39.15 7.13 14.25
N VAL A 115 39.29 7.61 13.00
CA VAL A 115 38.48 8.72 12.52
C VAL A 115 37.05 8.22 12.46
N ASN A 116 36.27 8.55 13.49
CA ASN A 116 34.84 8.35 13.49
C ASN A 116 34.24 9.10 12.29
N LEU A 117 33.30 8.46 11.60
CA LEU A 117 32.46 9.05 10.56
C LEU A 117 32.12 10.50 10.93
N THR A 118 32.68 11.47 10.20
CA THR A 118 32.38 12.88 10.46
C THR A 118 31.32 13.31 9.46
N LYS A 119 30.11 13.55 9.98
CA LYS A 119 29.02 14.17 9.22
C LYS A 119 29.05 15.68 9.45
N LEU A 120 29.01 16.45 8.36
CA LEU A 120 29.07 17.91 8.40
C LEU A 120 27.96 18.47 7.52
N SER A 121 27.02 19.20 8.12
CA SER A 121 25.91 19.83 7.41
C SER A 121 26.20 21.29 7.09
N THR A 122 25.63 21.78 5.99
CA THR A 122 25.61 23.21 5.64
C THR A 122 24.91 24.05 6.69
N SER A 123 25.15 25.36 6.72
CA SER A 123 24.55 26.26 7.71
C SER A 123 23.02 26.35 7.62
N ASP A 124 22.44 26.04 6.47
CA ASP A 124 21.00 25.93 6.25
C ASP A 124 20.45 24.52 6.54
N ASN A 125 21.31 23.58 6.96
CA ASN A 125 21.02 22.16 7.16
C ASN A 125 20.43 21.42 5.93
N LYS A 126 20.53 22.01 4.72
CA LYS A 126 19.97 21.43 3.48
C LYS A 126 20.89 20.42 2.78
N THR A 127 22.13 20.26 3.23
CA THR A 127 23.10 19.32 2.64
C THR A 127 24.06 18.80 3.70
N THR A 128 24.27 17.50 3.74
CA THR A 128 25.17 16.82 4.66
C THR A 128 26.25 16.06 3.91
N PHE A 129 27.51 16.37 4.25
CA PHE A 129 28.69 15.67 3.78
C PHE A 129 29.12 14.63 4.79
N THR A 130 29.30 13.39 4.35
CA THR A 130 29.84 12.31 5.15
C THR A 130 31.28 12.03 4.73
N ILE A 131 32.23 12.32 5.61
CA ILE A 131 33.66 12.03 5.41
C ILE A 131 33.95 10.67 6.04
N LEU A 132 34.30 9.71 5.19
CA LEU A 132 34.45 8.31 5.59
C LEU A 132 35.88 7.99 6.00
N ASN A 133 36.84 8.24 5.11
CA ASN A 133 38.16 7.64 5.20
C ASN A 133 39.26 8.51 4.58
N GLY A 134 40.43 8.56 5.21
CA GLY A 134 41.64 9.17 4.66
C GLY A 134 42.35 8.28 3.63
N TYR A 135 42.83 8.89 2.54
CA TYR A 135 43.56 8.24 1.45
C TYR A 135 44.90 8.93 1.21
N TYR A 136 45.91 8.14 0.87
CA TYR A 136 47.26 8.62 0.61
C TYR A 136 48.01 7.69 -0.34
N VAL A 137 48.77 8.24 -1.31
CA VAL A 137 49.79 7.49 -2.07
C VAL A 137 51.11 8.27 -2.16
N ASN A 138 52.21 7.52 -2.00
CA ASN A 138 53.58 7.95 -2.24
C ASN A 138 53.94 7.78 -3.72
N GLY A 139 54.56 8.80 -4.33
CA GLY A 139 55.28 8.65 -5.59
C GLY A 139 54.50 8.94 -6.87
N GLY A 140 53.57 9.90 -6.85
CA GLY A 140 53.02 10.49 -8.08
C GLY A 140 51.59 11.02 -7.98
N ASP A 141 51.17 11.62 -9.09
CA ASP A 141 49.79 12.07 -9.36
C ASP A 141 48.93 10.88 -9.82
N SER A 142 48.75 9.93 -8.91
CA SER A 142 48.02 8.68 -9.19
C SER A 142 46.98 8.41 -8.10
N ILE A 143 45.98 7.62 -8.47
CA ILE A 143 44.86 7.28 -7.59
C ILE A 143 45.39 6.57 -6.34
N PRO A 144 45.01 7.02 -5.13
CA PRO A 144 45.44 6.35 -3.93
C PRO A 144 44.87 4.93 -3.82
N THR A 145 45.76 3.94 -3.72
CA THR A 145 45.42 2.53 -3.45
C THR A 145 45.63 2.14 -1.99
N SER A 146 46.38 2.95 -1.24
CA SER A 146 46.70 2.70 0.17
C SER A 146 45.73 3.44 1.08
N TYR A 147 45.15 2.70 2.00
CA TYR A 147 44.20 3.17 2.99
C TYR A 147 44.92 3.52 4.29
N ASN A 148 44.69 4.72 4.83
CA ASN A 148 45.24 5.07 6.14
C ASN A 148 44.22 5.88 6.94
N LYS A 149 43.72 5.24 8.00
CA LYS A 149 42.68 5.76 8.91
C LYS A 149 43.09 6.99 9.70
N THR A 150 44.35 7.39 9.68
CA THR A 150 44.91 8.38 10.61
C THR A 150 45.20 9.74 9.96
N TYR A 151 44.88 9.92 8.67
CA TYR A 151 45.09 11.19 7.98
C TYR A 151 43.85 12.08 8.01
N LEU A 152 44.03 13.29 8.56
CA LEU A 152 43.04 14.37 8.54
C LEU A 152 43.65 15.60 7.87
N MET A 153 42.90 16.18 6.95
CA MET A 153 43.25 17.46 6.31
C MET A 153 42.02 18.34 6.26
N SER A 154 42.20 19.64 6.46
CA SER A 154 41.14 20.63 6.29
C SER A 154 41.02 21.01 4.82
N PHE A 155 39.80 20.85 4.27
CA PHE A 155 39.45 21.12 2.88
C PHE A 155 38.09 21.83 2.80
N GLY A 156 37.65 22.25 1.61
CA GLY A 156 36.34 22.89 1.44
C GLY A 156 35.88 22.90 -0.01
N PHE A 157 34.65 23.36 -0.26
CA PHE A 157 34.09 23.49 -1.61
C PHE A 157 33.28 24.77 -1.79
N ASP A 158 33.28 25.29 -3.02
CA ASP A 158 32.12 26.03 -3.53
C ASP A 158 31.29 25.04 -4.36
N PHE A 159 30.00 24.99 -4.07
CA PHE A 159 29.06 24.13 -4.77
C PHE A 159 27.70 24.80 -4.85
N TYR A 160 26.89 24.34 -5.79
CA TYR A 160 25.47 24.66 -5.87
C TYR A 160 24.69 23.36 -5.97
N TYR A 161 23.41 23.44 -5.63
CA TYR A 161 22.44 22.37 -5.76
C TYR A 161 21.15 22.99 -6.29
N TYR A 162 20.39 22.21 -7.05
CA TYR A 162 19.05 22.64 -7.46
C TYR A 162 18.12 22.58 -6.26
N VAL A 163 17.38 23.67 -6.06
CA VAL A 163 16.25 23.73 -5.12
C VAL A 163 15.02 23.61 -5.98
N ASP A 164 14.41 22.45 -5.93
CA ASP A 164 13.07 22.24 -6.48
C ASP A 164 12.10 23.19 -5.77
N ILE A 165 11.44 24.07 -6.53
CA ILE A 165 10.41 24.97 -6.05
C ILE A 165 9.08 24.24 -6.21
N ASN A 166 8.37 24.12 -5.08
CA ASN A 166 7.05 23.50 -5.00
C ASN A 166 6.24 24.33 -3.99
N ARG A 167 5.41 25.25 -4.48
CA ARG A 167 4.84 26.33 -3.67
C ARG A 167 3.41 26.66 -4.05
N SER A 168 2.57 26.97 -3.06
CA SER A 168 1.15 27.28 -3.28
C SER A 168 0.72 28.60 -2.64
N PHE A 169 -0.29 29.23 -3.24
CA PHE A 169 -1.11 30.28 -2.66
C PHE A 169 -2.58 29.84 -2.60
N ALA A 170 -3.33 30.39 -1.65
CA ALA A 170 -4.78 30.34 -1.68
C ALA A 170 -5.30 31.59 -2.40
N PHE A 171 -6.18 31.44 -3.37
CA PHE A 171 -6.86 32.53 -4.04
C PHE A 171 -8.32 32.57 -3.56
N HIS A 172 -8.69 33.66 -2.89
CA HIS A 172 -9.97 33.81 -2.21
C HIS A 172 -10.44 35.26 -2.31
N GLU A 173 -11.70 35.47 -2.71
CA GLU A 173 -12.32 36.79 -2.93
C GLU A 173 -11.54 37.70 -3.91
N GLY A 174 -10.89 37.11 -4.91
CA GLY A 174 -10.15 37.86 -5.94
C GLY A 174 -8.72 38.24 -5.55
N ASP A 175 -8.18 37.62 -4.50
CA ASP A 175 -6.91 37.98 -3.88
C ASP A 175 -6.06 36.74 -3.57
N TYR A 176 -4.77 36.79 -3.91
CA TYR A 176 -3.81 35.73 -3.55
C TYR A 176 -3.38 35.91 -2.10
N LYS A 177 -3.39 34.84 -1.33
CA LYS A 177 -3.11 34.84 0.11
C LYS A 177 -2.14 33.70 0.45
N TYR A 178 -1.26 33.96 1.40
CA TYR A 178 -0.45 32.92 2.05
C TYR A 178 -0.63 32.99 3.56
N PHE A 179 -0.44 31.85 4.22
CA PHE A 179 -0.62 31.75 5.65
C PHE A 179 0.73 31.83 6.37
N ASN A 180 0.83 32.77 7.31
CA ASN A 180 1.94 32.85 8.25
C ASN A 180 1.38 33.34 9.60
N ASN A 181 0.98 32.39 10.45
CA ASN A 181 0.16 32.58 11.67
C ASN A 181 -1.22 33.23 11.44
N SER A 182 -1.45 33.85 10.28
CA SER A 182 -2.69 34.44 9.80
C SER A 182 -2.62 34.56 8.27
N TRP A 183 -3.76 34.71 7.59
CA TRP A 183 -3.80 34.94 6.14
C TRP A 183 -3.30 36.35 5.79
N ILE A 184 -2.30 36.40 4.91
CA ILE A 184 -1.69 37.63 4.41
C ILE A 184 -2.03 37.78 2.93
N SER A 185 -2.63 38.91 2.58
CA SER A 185 -2.99 39.31 1.21
C SER A 185 -1.77 39.75 0.39
N MET A 186 -1.69 39.27 -0.85
CA MET A 186 -0.67 39.60 -1.85
C MET A 186 -1.21 40.44 -3.00
N GLY A 187 -2.52 40.65 -3.08
CA GLY A 187 -3.20 41.34 -4.18
C GLY A 187 -3.73 40.36 -5.24
N SER A 188 -4.37 40.92 -6.26
CA SER A 188 -5.04 40.16 -7.32
C SER A 188 -4.10 39.55 -8.37
N ASN A 189 -2.78 39.75 -8.25
CA ASN A 189 -1.78 39.24 -9.18
C ASN A 189 -0.51 38.86 -8.41
N VAL A 190 0.10 37.73 -8.78
CA VAL A 190 1.37 37.25 -8.23
C VAL A 190 2.31 36.85 -9.37
N THR A 191 3.61 37.01 -9.16
CA THR A 191 4.68 36.61 -10.08
C THR A 191 5.34 35.31 -9.62
N GLU A 192 6.12 34.65 -10.47
CA GLU A 192 6.95 33.49 -10.06
C GLU A 192 7.85 33.81 -8.88
N SER A 193 8.41 35.03 -8.83
CA SER A 193 9.23 35.47 -7.70
C SER A 193 8.44 35.53 -6.39
N ASP A 194 7.12 35.76 -6.44
CA ASP A 194 6.29 35.79 -5.24
C ASP A 194 6.06 34.38 -4.70
N TYR A 195 5.87 33.38 -5.57
CA TYR A 195 5.81 31.97 -5.15
C TYR A 195 7.09 31.52 -4.43
N VAL A 196 8.25 31.92 -4.94
CA VAL A 196 9.55 31.57 -4.32
C VAL A 196 9.71 32.18 -2.94
N ASN A 197 9.29 33.45 -2.78
CA ASN A 197 9.54 34.21 -1.55
C ASN A 197 8.47 34.01 -0.47
N TYR A 198 7.22 33.80 -0.87
CA TYR A 198 6.05 33.82 0.03
C TYR A 198 5.13 32.62 -0.12
N GLY A 199 5.28 31.82 -1.17
CA GLY A 199 4.45 30.64 -1.38
C GLY A 199 4.60 29.63 -0.24
N MET A 200 3.52 28.94 0.06
CA MET A 200 3.47 27.94 1.12
C MET A 200 4.10 26.63 0.60
N GLU A 201 5.05 26.06 1.34
CA GLU A 201 5.73 24.81 0.94
C GLU A 201 4.79 23.61 1.02
N ASP A 202 3.93 23.60 2.04
CA ASP A 202 3.01 22.51 2.34
C ASP A 202 1.70 23.08 2.89
N ILE A 203 0.66 23.07 2.06
CA ILE A 203 -0.67 23.54 2.46
C ILE A 203 -1.42 22.52 3.33
N SER A 204 -0.99 21.25 3.35
CA SER A 204 -1.58 20.22 4.23
C SER A 204 -1.23 20.47 5.70
N SER A 205 -0.17 21.23 5.97
CA SER A 205 0.24 21.64 7.32
C SER A 205 -0.61 22.77 7.92
N LEU A 206 -1.56 23.33 7.17
CA LEU A 206 -2.41 24.42 7.64
C LEU A 206 -3.52 23.89 8.57
N PRO A 207 -3.73 24.49 9.75
CA PRO A 207 -4.76 24.06 10.67
C PRO A 207 -6.16 24.33 10.09
N GLU A 208 -7.13 23.50 10.45
CA GLU A 208 -8.53 23.64 10.02
C GLU A 208 -9.10 25.04 10.33
N ASP A 209 -8.74 25.62 11.48
CA ASP A 209 -9.14 26.98 11.87
C ASP A 209 -8.62 28.08 10.92
N ALA A 210 -7.51 27.83 10.21
CA ALA A 210 -7.04 28.72 9.16
C ALA A 210 -7.94 28.61 7.93
N TRP A 211 -8.30 27.39 7.51
CA TRP A 211 -9.20 27.17 6.38
C TRP A 211 -10.60 27.74 6.62
N LYS A 212 -11.14 27.58 7.83
CA LYS A 212 -12.45 28.13 8.24
C LYS A 212 -12.55 29.66 8.11
N GLN A 213 -11.42 30.38 8.06
CA GLN A 213 -11.42 31.83 7.85
C GLN A 213 -11.70 32.23 6.40
N LEU A 214 -11.52 31.30 5.45
CA LEU A 214 -11.80 31.51 4.03
C LEU A 214 -13.20 30.96 3.70
N LEU A 215 -14.24 31.78 3.92
CA LEU A 215 -15.62 31.41 3.62
C LEU A 215 -15.92 31.52 2.12
N GLY A 216 -16.59 30.52 1.55
CA GLY A 216 -16.94 30.47 0.13
C GLY A 216 -15.86 29.84 -0.74
N ASN A 217 -15.85 30.16 -2.04
CA ASN A 217 -14.96 29.50 -3.01
C ASN A 217 -13.49 29.85 -2.74
N VAL A 218 -12.67 28.81 -2.57
CA VAL A 218 -11.21 28.91 -2.45
C VAL A 218 -10.57 28.17 -3.62
N GLU A 219 -9.66 28.84 -4.32
CA GLU A 219 -8.84 28.24 -5.36
C GLU A 219 -7.42 28.06 -4.84
N ILE A 220 -6.76 26.96 -5.19
CA ILE A 220 -5.35 26.74 -4.85
C ILE A 220 -4.51 26.99 -6.09
N ALA A 221 -3.71 28.04 -6.05
CA ALA A 221 -2.78 28.39 -7.12
C ALA A 221 -1.41 27.81 -6.80
N HIS A 222 -0.87 26.98 -7.68
CA HIS A 222 0.35 26.23 -7.44
C HIS A 222 1.42 26.51 -8.50
N PHE A 223 2.67 26.61 -8.05
CA PHE A 223 3.83 26.76 -8.90
C PHE A 223 4.86 25.69 -8.58
N THR A 224 5.34 25.02 -9.63
CA THR A 224 6.41 24.03 -9.54
C THR A 224 7.35 24.16 -10.74
N ASP A 225 8.66 24.10 -10.49
CA ASP A 225 9.70 24.01 -11.53
C ASP A 225 10.32 22.59 -11.61
N ILE A 226 9.75 21.64 -10.88
CA ILE A 226 10.14 20.23 -10.88
C ILE A 226 9.82 19.62 -12.23
N VAL A 227 10.85 19.40 -13.05
CA VAL A 227 10.77 18.89 -14.43
C VAL A 227 10.10 17.51 -14.53
N ASN A 228 10.08 16.73 -13.44
CA ASN A 228 9.52 15.37 -13.42
C ASN A 228 8.20 15.27 -12.62
N LYS A 229 7.64 16.40 -12.14
CA LYS A 229 6.37 16.37 -11.41
C LYS A 229 5.24 16.34 -12.42
N THR A 230 4.73 15.15 -12.70
CA THR A 230 3.63 14.92 -13.64
C THR A 230 2.28 15.14 -13.00
N GLU A 231 2.16 15.30 -11.69
CA GLU A 231 0.86 15.45 -11.02
C GLU A 231 0.94 16.36 -9.79
N LEU A 232 -0.20 16.96 -9.46
CA LEU A 232 -0.38 17.81 -8.30
C LEU A 232 -1.36 17.11 -7.35
N LEU A 233 -0.88 16.74 -6.16
CA LEU A 233 -1.65 16.01 -5.16
C LEU A 233 -1.97 16.93 -3.98
N PHE A 234 -3.24 16.97 -3.60
CA PHE A 234 -3.74 17.68 -2.43
C PHE A 234 -4.52 16.70 -1.57
N ASN A 235 -4.07 16.49 -0.33
CA ASN A 235 -4.83 15.71 0.65
C ASN A 235 -5.76 16.65 1.39
N ILE A 236 -7.06 16.42 1.24
CA ILE A 236 -8.09 17.08 2.02
C ILE A 236 -8.57 16.04 3.01
N GLU A 237 -8.20 16.19 4.28
CA GLU A 237 -8.74 15.36 5.35
C GLU A 237 -10.17 15.84 5.64
N THR A 238 -11.14 14.96 5.43
CA THR A 238 -12.54 15.20 5.77
C THR A 238 -12.97 14.20 6.84
N GLU A 239 -13.93 14.59 7.68
CA GLU A 239 -14.69 13.57 8.42
C GLU A 239 -15.46 12.67 7.42
N PRO A 240 -15.77 11.41 7.77
CA PRO A 240 -16.51 10.53 6.88
C PRO A 240 -17.85 11.19 6.48
N PHE A 241 -18.03 11.45 5.19
CA PHE A 241 -19.24 12.04 4.64
C PHE A 241 -19.79 11.18 3.49
N THR A 242 -21.08 11.26 3.20
CA THR A 242 -21.62 10.67 1.97
C THR A 242 -21.51 11.69 0.83
N LEU A 243 -21.08 11.25 -0.35
CA LEU A 243 -20.97 12.11 -1.54
C LEU A 243 -22.28 12.87 -1.85
N ALA A 244 -23.42 12.29 -1.47
CA ALA A 244 -24.73 12.91 -1.62
C ALA A 244 -25.00 14.04 -0.60
N GLU A 245 -24.42 14.01 0.60
CA GLU A 245 -24.67 15.01 1.66
C GLU A 245 -23.78 16.26 1.54
N GLU A 246 -22.54 16.13 1.08
CA GLU A 246 -21.60 17.26 0.94
C GLU A 246 -21.67 17.94 -0.45
N TRP A 247 -22.09 17.21 -1.48
CA TRP A 247 -21.93 17.66 -2.87
C TRP A 247 -23.24 17.75 -3.66
N GLU A 248 -24.41 17.70 -3.00
CA GLU A 248 -25.71 17.79 -3.68
C GLU A 248 -25.88 19.09 -4.46
N ASP A 249 -25.20 20.17 -4.04
CA ASP A 249 -25.32 21.52 -4.60
C ASP A 249 -23.98 22.18 -5.05
N GLU A 250 -22.83 21.50 -4.91
CA GLU A 250 -21.50 22.10 -5.13
C GLU A 250 -20.85 21.65 -6.45
N ILE A 251 -20.27 22.60 -7.21
CA ILE A 251 -19.59 22.34 -8.48
C ILE A 251 -18.08 22.47 -8.28
N VAL A 252 -17.38 21.34 -8.20
CA VAL A 252 -15.89 21.33 -8.26
C VAL A 252 -15.45 21.70 -9.67
N LYS A 253 -14.78 22.84 -9.81
CA LYS A 253 -14.06 23.23 -11.04
C LYS A 253 -12.56 23.20 -10.80
N VAL A 254 -11.89 22.20 -11.37
CA VAL A 254 -10.44 22.21 -11.50
C VAL A 254 -10.08 22.90 -12.82
N ILE A 255 -9.35 24.01 -12.75
CA ILE A 255 -8.87 24.75 -13.93
C ILE A 255 -7.34 24.63 -13.94
N GLU A 256 -6.78 23.77 -14.79
CA GLU A 256 -5.34 23.64 -15.01
C GLU A 256 -4.90 24.62 -16.11
N TYR A 257 -3.85 25.41 -15.82
CA TYR A 257 -3.10 26.14 -16.83
C TYR A 257 -1.72 25.48 -16.98
N THR A 258 -1.47 24.87 -18.14
CA THR A 258 -0.17 24.29 -18.50
C THR A 258 0.33 24.90 -19.80
N ASP A 259 1.63 25.20 -19.85
CA ASP A 259 2.33 25.64 -21.07
C ASP A 259 2.63 24.47 -22.02
N GLU A 260 2.33 23.23 -21.59
CA GLU A 260 2.56 22.02 -22.35
C GLU A 260 1.38 21.74 -23.30
N SER A 261 1.54 22.13 -24.57
CA SER A 261 0.50 22.04 -25.60
C SER A 261 0.05 20.61 -25.97
N ALA A 262 0.63 19.58 -25.37
CA ALA A 262 0.37 18.17 -25.64
C ALA A 262 -0.47 17.47 -24.56
N ARG A 263 -0.91 18.21 -23.53
CA ARG A 263 -1.64 17.67 -22.39
C ARG A 263 -3.15 17.85 -22.57
N ASN A 264 -3.90 16.76 -22.54
CA ASN A 264 -5.30 16.75 -22.99
C ASN A 264 -6.32 16.54 -21.86
N GLN A 265 -5.87 16.04 -20.70
CA GLN A 265 -6.73 15.66 -19.58
C GLN A 265 -5.99 15.85 -18.25
N SER A 266 -6.72 16.34 -17.25
CA SER A 266 -6.33 16.43 -15.84
C SER A 266 -7.14 15.42 -15.05
N TYR A 267 -6.54 14.78 -14.04
CA TYR A 267 -7.22 13.79 -13.18
C TYR A 267 -7.37 14.34 -11.77
N VAL A 268 -8.48 14.02 -11.10
CA VAL A 268 -8.70 14.23 -9.67
C VAL A 268 -8.82 12.85 -9.04
N HIS A 269 -7.95 12.54 -8.10
CA HIS A 269 -7.91 11.27 -7.38
C HIS A 269 -8.29 11.51 -5.92
N PHE A 270 -9.15 10.65 -5.38
CA PHE A 270 -9.51 10.65 -3.96
C PHE A 270 -9.01 9.32 -3.37
N GLU A 271 -7.98 9.38 -2.54
CA GLU A 271 -7.54 8.25 -1.71
C GLU A 271 -8.06 8.46 -0.30
N THR A 272 -8.84 7.50 0.20
CA THR A 272 -8.98 7.30 1.63
C THR A 272 -8.33 5.96 1.95
N GLU A 273 -7.33 5.95 2.82
CA GLU A 273 -6.77 4.69 3.31
C GLU A 273 -7.82 3.96 4.15
N ASP A 274 -7.95 2.64 3.94
CA ASP A 274 -8.61 1.78 4.92
C ASP A 274 -7.74 1.73 6.18
N PHE A 275 -8.29 2.13 7.33
CA PHE A 275 -7.61 2.03 8.62
C PHE A 275 -8.42 1.18 9.60
N TYR A 276 -7.73 0.35 10.37
CA TYR A 276 -8.30 -0.35 11.51
C TYR A 276 -8.12 0.51 12.78
N PHE A 277 -9.04 0.41 13.75
CA PHE A 277 -9.05 1.24 14.96
C PHE A 277 -7.72 1.20 15.75
N ASN A 278 -7.01 0.07 15.69
CA ASN A 278 -5.70 -0.12 16.32
C ASN A 278 -4.50 0.50 15.56
N ASP A 279 -4.67 0.94 14.31
CA ASP A 279 -3.55 1.44 13.51
C ASP A 279 -3.22 2.92 13.79
N LYS A 280 -4.14 3.68 14.42
CA LYS A 280 -3.94 5.13 14.70
C LYS A 280 -3.96 5.53 16.18
N PHE A 281 -4.54 4.73 17.08
CA PHE A 281 -4.69 5.10 18.49
C PHE A 281 -3.81 4.26 19.41
N ASN A 282 -2.55 4.67 19.59
CA ASN A 282 -1.66 4.08 20.57
C ASN A 282 -1.70 4.90 21.89
N GLY A 283 -2.85 4.88 22.57
CA GLY A 283 -3.06 5.64 23.81
C GLY A 283 -4.50 5.61 24.36
N ASN A 284 -4.72 6.30 25.48
CA ASN A 284 -6.06 6.55 26.02
C ASN A 284 -6.82 7.49 25.08
N VAL A 285 -8.09 7.17 24.82
CA VAL A 285 -9.00 8.01 24.03
C VAL A 285 -9.90 8.78 25.00
N ASP A 286 -9.72 10.10 25.06
CA ASP A 286 -10.59 10.99 25.84
C ASP A 286 -11.68 11.57 24.92
N VAL A 287 -12.95 11.35 25.24
CA VAL A 287 -14.07 11.99 24.53
C VAL A 287 -14.57 13.18 25.37
N LEU A 288 -14.30 14.40 24.90
CA LEU A 288 -14.71 15.64 25.56
C LEU A 288 -15.96 16.21 24.87
N TYR A 289 -17.07 16.27 25.61
CA TYR A 289 -18.32 16.88 25.14
C TYR A 289 -18.48 18.28 25.74
N PHE A 290 -18.47 19.32 24.90
CA PHE A 290 -18.76 20.70 25.29
C PHE A 290 -20.09 21.14 24.69
N ASN A 291 -21.01 21.67 25.50
CA ASN A 291 -22.32 22.07 25.05
C ASN A 291 -22.79 23.34 25.80
N ASP A 292 -22.85 24.45 25.06
CA ASP A 292 -23.21 25.77 25.58
C ASP A 292 -24.72 26.07 25.46
N ASP A 293 -25.53 25.09 25.04
CA ASP A 293 -26.98 25.26 24.89
C ASP A 293 -27.70 25.19 26.26
N PRO A 294 -28.28 26.31 26.75
CA PRO A 294 -28.93 26.37 28.04
C PRO A 294 -30.23 25.55 28.15
N LEU A 295 -30.75 25.03 27.03
CA LEU A 295 -31.96 24.22 26.94
C LEU A 295 -31.68 22.71 26.94
N LYS A 296 -30.44 22.28 26.70
CA LYS A 296 -30.05 20.87 26.77
C LYS A 296 -29.74 20.50 28.22
N THR A 297 -30.64 19.71 28.82
CA THR A 297 -30.49 19.20 30.20
C THR A 297 -29.91 17.77 30.24
N LYS A 298 -29.49 17.22 29.10
CA LYS A 298 -28.96 15.85 28.94
C LYS A 298 -27.83 15.82 27.91
N ALA A 299 -26.83 14.99 28.17
CA ALA A 299 -25.78 14.62 27.22
C ALA A 299 -26.04 13.16 26.81
N ASP A 300 -26.33 12.94 25.52
CA ASP A 300 -26.60 11.62 24.95
C ASP A 300 -25.46 11.28 23.96
N ILE A 301 -24.87 10.09 24.11
CA ILE A 301 -23.93 9.49 23.14
C ILE A 301 -24.61 8.22 22.62
N GLU A 302 -24.72 8.10 21.29
CA GLU A 302 -25.33 6.96 20.60
C GLU A 302 -24.27 6.31 19.69
N LEU A 303 -23.90 5.06 20.00
CA LEU A 303 -22.92 4.28 19.25
C LEU A 303 -23.62 3.08 18.59
N THR A 304 -23.53 2.97 17.26
CA THR A 304 -24.09 1.84 16.49
C THR A 304 -22.95 1.08 15.83
N ALA A 305 -22.75 -0.19 16.20
CA ALA A 305 -21.70 -1.05 15.64
C ALA A 305 -22.12 -2.53 15.65
N ASN A 306 -21.53 -3.33 14.76
CA ASN A 306 -21.97 -4.70 14.45
C ASN A 306 -21.33 -5.77 15.38
N TYR A 307 -20.46 -5.32 16.28
CA TYR A 307 -19.80 -6.04 17.37
C TYR A 307 -19.57 -5.04 18.51
N SER A 308 -19.24 -5.50 19.72
CA SER A 308 -18.92 -4.61 20.84
C SER A 308 -17.61 -3.88 20.54
N PRO A 309 -17.62 -2.56 20.25
CA PRO A 309 -16.37 -1.80 19.99
C PRO A 309 -15.48 -1.76 21.23
N LEU A 310 -16.05 -2.07 22.40
CA LEU A 310 -15.37 -2.13 23.69
C LEU A 310 -14.54 -3.42 23.84
N ASP A 311 -14.81 -4.47 23.07
CA ASP A 311 -14.06 -5.73 23.13
C ASP A 311 -12.66 -5.58 22.48
N GLU A 312 -12.45 -4.52 21.71
CA GLU A 312 -11.16 -4.12 21.15
C GLU A 312 -10.33 -3.26 22.12
N LEU A 313 -10.94 -2.73 23.19
CA LEU A 313 -10.27 -1.93 24.20
C LEU A 313 -9.65 -2.84 25.26
N ASN A 314 -8.33 -3.00 25.18
CA ASN A 314 -7.53 -3.85 26.08
C ASN A 314 -7.12 -3.14 27.40
N ARG A 315 -7.70 -1.96 27.72
CA ARG A 315 -7.48 -1.20 28.96
C ARG A 315 -8.73 -0.43 29.41
N ASP A 316 -8.75 -0.01 30.68
CA ASP A 316 -9.84 0.73 31.32
C ASP A 316 -10.20 2.01 30.54
N PHE A 317 -11.51 2.26 30.36
CA PHE A 317 -12.03 3.50 29.77
C PHE A 317 -12.74 4.32 30.86
N ASP A 318 -12.47 5.62 30.91
CA ASP A 318 -13.13 6.55 31.83
C ASP A 318 -13.98 7.55 31.04
N ILE A 319 -15.23 7.71 31.44
CA ILE A 319 -16.11 8.75 30.89
C ILE A 319 -16.24 9.85 31.94
N VAL A 320 -15.77 11.05 31.60
CA VAL A 320 -15.81 12.21 32.50
C VAL A 320 -16.64 13.32 31.87
N SER A 321 -17.75 13.68 32.53
CA SER A 321 -18.62 14.79 32.12
C SER A 321 -18.32 16.00 33.01
N TRP A 322 -18.07 17.17 32.42
CA TRP A 322 -17.92 18.43 33.15
C TRP A 322 -19.04 19.40 32.79
N THR A 323 -19.70 19.97 33.80
CA THR A 323 -20.74 20.99 33.64
C THR A 323 -20.63 22.05 34.73
N ASP A 324 -21.02 23.28 34.39
CA ASP A 324 -21.09 24.41 35.33
C ASP A 324 -22.40 24.47 36.15
N LYS A 325 -23.34 23.53 35.93
CA LYS A 325 -24.64 23.50 36.61
C LYS A 325 -24.72 22.35 37.62
N GLU A 326 -25.13 22.66 38.85
CA GLU A 326 -25.21 21.72 39.98
C GLU A 326 -26.25 20.59 39.83
N ASP A 327 -27.10 20.60 38.80
CA ASP A 327 -28.15 19.59 38.60
C ASP A 327 -28.14 19.04 37.16
N ILE A 328 -27.38 17.97 36.90
CA ILE A 328 -27.65 17.06 35.79
C ILE A 328 -28.28 15.79 36.36
N ASP A 329 -29.57 15.61 36.09
CA ASP A 329 -30.27 14.36 36.35
C ASP A 329 -29.98 13.38 35.18
N GLU A 330 -29.07 12.44 35.45
CA GLU A 330 -28.76 11.23 34.66
C GLU A 330 -27.94 11.42 33.36
N PHE A 331 -26.71 10.90 33.39
CA PHE A 331 -25.95 10.52 32.20
C PHE A 331 -26.47 9.15 31.69
N LYS A 332 -26.93 9.08 30.44
CA LYS A 332 -27.42 7.82 29.83
C LYS A 332 -26.58 7.46 28.61
N ILE A 333 -25.95 6.30 28.68
CA ILE A 333 -25.35 5.63 27.52
C ILE A 333 -26.40 4.66 26.97
N ASN A 334 -26.77 4.80 25.69
CA ASN A 334 -27.53 3.79 24.98
C ASN A 334 -26.57 3.02 24.06
N MET A 335 -26.44 1.71 24.28
CA MET A 335 -25.59 0.81 23.50
C MET A 335 -26.44 -0.32 22.94
N SER A 336 -26.43 -0.49 21.61
CA SER A 336 -27.08 -1.59 20.90
C SER A 336 -25.99 -2.52 20.35
N ALA A 337 -25.66 -3.57 21.09
CA ALA A 337 -24.71 -4.60 20.67
C ALA A 337 -25.37 -5.97 20.70
N LEU A 338 -24.94 -6.83 19.78
CA LEU A 338 -25.28 -8.26 19.77
C LEU A 338 -25.08 -8.88 21.16
N PRO A 339 -25.93 -9.85 21.53
CA PRO A 339 -26.61 -10.82 20.67
C PRO A 339 -28.00 -10.38 20.17
N PHE A 340 -28.30 -10.63 18.89
CA PHE A 340 -29.64 -10.42 18.35
C PHE A 340 -30.60 -11.47 18.90
N SER A 341 -31.79 -11.03 19.27
CA SER A 341 -32.89 -11.95 19.53
C SER A 341 -33.48 -12.44 18.22
N GLN A 342 -33.78 -13.73 18.12
CA GLN A 342 -34.33 -14.34 16.90
C GLN A 342 -35.61 -15.11 17.21
N LEU A 343 -36.62 -14.98 16.34
CA LEU A 343 -37.82 -15.82 16.35
C LEU A 343 -37.69 -16.88 15.27
N ILE A 344 -37.67 -18.14 15.67
CA ILE A 344 -37.61 -19.28 14.76
C ILE A 344 -38.99 -19.95 14.73
N ILE A 345 -39.52 -20.15 13.53
CA ILE A 345 -40.81 -20.79 13.26
C ILE A 345 -40.54 -22.14 12.62
N GLN A 346 -41.22 -23.19 13.08
CA GLN A 346 -41.15 -24.48 12.39
C GLN A 346 -41.83 -24.44 11.02
N ASP A 347 -41.13 -24.97 10.01
CA ASP A 347 -41.61 -24.99 8.63
C ASP A 347 -42.80 -25.95 8.43
N GLU A 348 -42.88 -27.01 9.23
CA GLU A 348 -43.88 -28.08 9.11
C GLU A 348 -44.76 -28.22 10.35
N ASP A 349 -46.02 -28.65 10.16
CA ASP A 349 -46.94 -28.97 11.26
C ASP A 349 -46.75 -30.40 11.77
N PHE A 350 -46.66 -30.57 13.08
CA PHE A 350 -46.77 -31.88 13.70
C PHE A 350 -48.19 -32.42 13.59
N GLN A 351 -48.31 -33.61 13.02
CA GLN A 351 -49.54 -34.40 13.10
C GLN A 351 -49.59 -35.09 14.46
N VAL A 352 -50.38 -34.54 15.38
CA VAL A 352 -50.58 -35.14 16.70
C VAL A 352 -51.75 -36.12 16.61
N TYR A 353 -51.45 -37.41 16.83
CA TYR A 353 -52.47 -38.45 16.88
C TYR A 353 -52.85 -38.72 18.34
N GLY A 354 -54.15 -38.62 18.64
CA GLY A 354 -54.71 -38.74 19.99
C GLY A 354 -54.58 -37.46 20.82
N ASP A 355 -54.75 -37.57 22.14
CA ASP A 355 -54.71 -36.39 23.01
C ASP A 355 -53.26 -36.03 23.39
N LEU A 356 -52.88 -34.78 23.16
CA LEU A 356 -51.57 -34.22 23.52
C LEU A 356 -51.42 -34.20 25.04
N GLN A 357 -50.42 -34.90 25.57
CA GLN A 357 -50.17 -34.94 27.00
C GLN A 357 -49.20 -33.84 27.43
N GLN A 358 -48.09 -33.72 26.72
CA GLN A 358 -46.98 -32.84 27.09
C GLN A 358 -46.09 -32.53 25.89
N ILE A 359 -45.45 -31.35 25.94
CA ILE A 359 -44.35 -30.97 25.07
C ILE A 359 -43.12 -30.76 25.96
N LEU A 360 -42.04 -31.48 25.66
CA LEU A 360 -40.77 -31.42 26.37
C LEU A 360 -39.73 -30.74 25.47
N ILE A 361 -39.01 -29.76 26.01
CA ILE A 361 -37.91 -29.09 25.31
C ILE A 361 -36.67 -29.22 26.20
N ASN A 362 -35.64 -29.86 25.67
CA ASN A 362 -34.34 -29.94 26.30
C ASN A 362 -33.46 -28.81 25.76
N LYS A 363 -32.83 -28.05 26.65
CA LYS A 363 -31.89 -26.96 26.32
C LYS A 363 -30.45 -27.46 26.42
N ILE A 364 -29.56 -26.93 25.58
CA ILE A 364 -28.11 -27.19 25.63
C ILE A 364 -27.42 -26.19 26.56
N SER A 365 -27.91 -24.93 26.62
CA SER A 365 -27.36 -23.87 27.46
C SER A 365 -28.42 -23.25 28.35
N ASP A 366 -28.03 -22.96 29.59
CA ASP A 366 -28.86 -22.38 30.64
C ASP A 366 -28.79 -20.85 30.69
N GLN A 367 -28.01 -20.23 29.81
CA GLN A 367 -27.48 -18.91 30.07
C GLN A 367 -28.32 -17.77 29.49
N GLY A 368 -29.17 -18.00 28.47
CA GLY A 368 -30.09 -17.00 27.89
C GLY A 368 -31.59 -17.30 28.02
N SER A 369 -32.43 -16.50 27.38
CA SER A 369 -33.90 -16.56 27.47
C SER A 369 -34.50 -17.26 26.26
N ILE A 370 -35.24 -18.34 26.51
CA ILE A 370 -36.04 -19.05 25.50
C ILE A 370 -37.51 -18.79 25.78
N LYS A 371 -38.23 -18.28 24.78
CA LYS A 371 -39.69 -18.18 24.80
C LYS A 371 -40.30 -19.09 23.74
N VAL A 372 -41.51 -19.59 23.99
CA VAL A 372 -42.20 -20.55 23.12
C VAL A 372 -43.63 -20.10 22.87
N LEU A 373 -44.05 -20.30 21.62
CA LEU A 373 -45.37 -20.02 21.09
C LEU A 373 -45.87 -21.25 20.34
N LEU A 374 -47.18 -21.48 20.40
CA LEU A 374 -47.82 -22.57 19.68
C LEU A 374 -48.84 -22.01 18.68
N SER A 375 -48.96 -22.68 17.54
CA SER A 375 -50.02 -22.47 16.57
C SER A 375 -50.79 -23.77 16.41
N PHE A 376 -52.13 -23.66 16.40
CA PHE A 376 -53.05 -24.79 16.24
C PHE A 376 -53.83 -24.72 14.90
N ASP A 377 -53.43 -23.80 14.01
CA ASP A 377 -54.15 -23.47 12.78
C ASP A 377 -53.20 -23.22 11.59
N GLU A 378 -52.10 -23.97 11.54
CA GLU A 378 -51.15 -23.99 10.41
C GLU A 378 -50.37 -22.66 10.27
N GLY A 379 -50.08 -21.99 11.39
CA GLY A 379 -49.27 -20.79 11.46
C GLY A 379 -50.05 -19.49 11.29
N LYS A 380 -51.39 -19.54 11.20
CA LYS A 380 -52.23 -18.35 11.01
C LYS A 380 -52.37 -17.53 12.28
N THR A 381 -52.46 -18.18 13.44
CA THR A 381 -52.48 -17.52 14.74
C THR A 381 -51.49 -18.15 15.70
N TRP A 382 -50.80 -17.29 16.45
CA TRP A 382 -49.82 -17.69 17.44
C TRP A 382 -50.34 -17.41 18.83
N GLU A 383 -50.18 -18.38 19.72
CA GLU A 383 -50.76 -18.34 21.04
C GLU A 383 -49.74 -18.70 22.15
N TYR A 384 -49.98 -18.14 23.33
CA TYR A 384 -49.30 -18.49 24.57
C TYR A 384 -50.33 -18.81 25.66
N TYR A 385 -49.95 -19.67 26.61
CA TYR A 385 -50.81 -20.05 27.73
C TYR A 385 -50.44 -19.24 28.98
N LYS A 386 -51.41 -18.53 29.56
CA LYS A 386 -51.22 -17.78 30.80
C LYS A 386 -52.55 -17.60 31.52
N PHE A 387 -52.54 -17.76 32.85
CA PHE A 387 -53.74 -17.69 33.70
C PHE A 387 -54.85 -18.69 33.31
N ASN A 388 -54.47 -19.93 33.01
CA ASN A 388 -55.36 -21.04 32.62
C ASN A 388 -56.15 -20.81 31.32
N GLU A 389 -55.68 -19.91 30.46
CA GLU A 389 -56.29 -19.63 29.16
C GLU A 389 -55.22 -19.42 28.08
N TRP A 390 -55.55 -19.84 26.85
CA TRP A 390 -54.77 -19.55 25.65
C TRP A 390 -55.09 -18.15 25.14
N ARG A 391 -54.04 -17.38 24.80
CA ARG A 391 -54.15 -16.00 24.33
C ARG A 391 -53.33 -15.82 23.06
N SER A 392 -53.91 -15.15 22.07
CA SER A 392 -53.20 -14.81 20.84
C SER A 392 -52.17 -13.72 21.06
N ILE A 393 -51.12 -13.74 20.24
CA ILE A 393 -50.05 -12.76 20.24
C ILE A 393 -49.66 -12.40 18.81
N ASP A 394 -49.29 -11.14 18.61
CA ASP A 394 -48.70 -10.67 17.36
C ASP A 394 -47.20 -10.96 17.36
N ILE A 395 -46.76 -11.84 16.47
CA ILE A 395 -45.36 -12.28 16.37
C ILE A 395 -44.48 -11.31 15.59
N THR A 396 -45.04 -10.26 14.99
CA THR A 396 -44.24 -9.19 14.37
C THR A 396 -43.69 -8.21 15.39
N ASN A 397 -44.15 -8.30 16.66
CA ASN A 397 -43.72 -7.43 17.74
C ASN A 397 -42.86 -8.21 18.76
N GLU A 398 -41.54 -8.13 18.60
CA GLU A 398 -40.57 -8.84 19.45
C GLU A 398 -40.71 -8.52 20.94
N ASN A 399 -41.00 -7.26 21.29
CA ASN A 399 -41.21 -6.84 22.67
C ASN A 399 -42.42 -7.54 23.31
N LEU A 400 -43.48 -7.81 22.55
CA LEU A 400 -44.61 -8.59 23.04
C LEU A 400 -44.21 -10.05 23.27
N ILE A 401 -43.46 -10.64 22.35
CA ILE A 401 -42.99 -12.04 22.46
C ILE A 401 -42.10 -12.19 23.71
N ARG A 402 -41.07 -11.35 23.83
CA ARG A 402 -40.13 -11.31 24.96
C ARG A 402 -40.84 -11.27 26.32
N ASN A 403 -41.90 -10.48 26.43
CA ASN A 403 -42.59 -10.23 27.70
C ASN A 403 -43.79 -11.15 28.00
N LYS A 404 -44.41 -11.74 26.97
CA LYS A 404 -45.69 -12.46 27.14
C LYS A 404 -45.63 -13.94 26.76
N ALA A 405 -44.77 -14.35 25.84
CA ALA A 405 -44.66 -15.74 25.41
C ALA A 405 -44.22 -16.66 26.57
N MET A 406 -44.50 -17.95 26.44
CA MET A 406 -44.25 -18.92 27.52
C MET A 406 -42.75 -19.18 27.65
N ASP A 407 -42.23 -19.33 28.86
CA ASP A 407 -40.92 -19.98 29.04
C ASP A 407 -41.06 -21.51 28.94
N ILE A 408 -39.92 -22.21 28.84
CA ILE A 408 -39.89 -23.68 28.75
C ILE A 408 -40.59 -24.33 29.96
N ASN A 409 -40.43 -23.79 31.15
CA ASN A 409 -41.04 -24.32 32.38
C ASN A 409 -42.58 -24.22 32.33
N SER A 410 -43.09 -23.11 31.80
CA SER A 410 -44.52 -22.87 31.61
C SER A 410 -45.12 -23.82 30.58
N LEU A 411 -44.40 -24.09 29.49
CA LEU A 411 -44.83 -25.04 28.45
C LEU A 411 -44.79 -26.49 28.94
N THR A 412 -43.69 -26.89 29.57
CA THR A 412 -43.50 -28.26 30.08
C THR A 412 -44.45 -28.59 31.23
N GLY A 413 -44.94 -27.57 31.94
CA GLY A 413 -45.96 -27.69 32.99
C GLY A 413 -47.40 -27.87 32.48
N LEU A 414 -47.66 -27.73 31.19
CA LEU A 414 -49.01 -27.94 30.62
C LEU A 414 -49.40 -29.42 30.64
N THR A 415 -50.66 -29.67 30.93
CA THR A 415 -51.27 -31.00 30.98
C THR A 415 -52.26 -31.19 29.84
N MET A 416 -52.68 -32.43 29.61
CA MET A 416 -53.73 -32.77 28.65
C MET A 416 -54.99 -31.91 28.76
N ASN A 417 -55.39 -31.51 29.98
CA ASN A 417 -56.57 -30.67 30.18
C ASN A 417 -56.43 -29.26 29.61
N ASP A 418 -55.20 -28.73 29.56
CA ASP A 418 -54.91 -27.39 29.04
C ASP A 418 -55.00 -27.35 27.50
N PHE A 419 -54.84 -28.49 26.84
CA PHE A 419 -54.93 -28.63 25.38
C PHE A 419 -56.33 -29.05 24.87
N ASN A 420 -57.22 -29.53 25.73
CA ASN A 420 -58.52 -30.12 25.36
C ASN A 420 -59.45 -29.22 24.53
N LYS A 421 -59.23 -27.89 24.52
CA LYS A 421 -60.01 -26.90 23.76
C LYS A 421 -59.36 -26.51 22.42
N LYS A 422 -58.22 -27.09 22.05
CA LYS A 422 -57.43 -26.73 20.84
C LYS A 422 -57.51 -27.81 19.76
N GLY A 423 -57.21 -27.41 18.52
CA GLY A 423 -57.34 -28.25 17.33
C GLY A 423 -56.53 -29.54 17.47
N LYS A 424 -57.18 -30.69 17.28
CA LYS A 424 -56.65 -31.99 17.73
C LYS A 424 -55.57 -32.61 16.84
N ASN A 425 -55.27 -32.03 15.68
CA ASN A 425 -54.56 -32.75 14.62
C ASN A 425 -53.30 -32.07 14.08
N LYS A 426 -53.13 -30.74 14.27
CA LYS A 426 -51.99 -30.00 13.72
C LYS A 426 -51.44 -29.03 14.76
N LEU A 427 -50.16 -29.14 15.05
CA LEU A 427 -49.43 -28.31 15.99
C LEU A 427 -48.18 -27.75 15.33
N ARG A 428 -47.99 -26.44 15.38
CA ARG A 428 -46.75 -25.77 14.99
C ARG A 428 -46.15 -25.06 16.19
N ILE A 429 -44.84 -25.07 16.30
CA ILE A 429 -44.11 -24.47 17.41
C ILE A 429 -43.20 -23.37 16.88
N ALA A 430 -43.16 -22.23 17.55
CA ALA A 430 -42.16 -21.20 17.36
C ALA A 430 -41.44 -20.94 18.67
N TYR A 431 -40.16 -20.63 18.57
CA TYR A 431 -39.33 -20.31 19.72
C TYR A 431 -38.51 -19.07 19.45
N TYR A 432 -38.50 -18.19 20.45
CA TYR A 432 -37.71 -16.98 20.47
C TYR A 432 -36.49 -17.21 21.34
N LEU A 433 -35.30 -16.97 20.78
CA LEU A 433 -34.01 -17.12 21.43
C LEU A 433 -33.43 -15.74 21.68
N GLU A 434 -32.91 -15.53 22.88
CA GLU A 434 -32.22 -14.31 23.26
C GLU A 434 -31.04 -14.66 24.14
N ASP A 435 -29.83 -14.35 23.69
CA ASP A 435 -28.64 -14.68 24.48
C ASP A 435 -28.41 -13.72 25.62
N ASN A 436 -27.63 -14.18 26.58
CA ASN A 436 -27.25 -13.37 27.70
C ASN A 436 -26.03 -12.54 27.35
N ILE A 437 -26.26 -11.25 27.26
CA ILE A 437 -25.28 -10.19 27.00
C ILE A 437 -24.01 -10.24 27.88
N ARG A 438 -24.01 -11.03 28.98
CA ARG A 438 -22.87 -11.16 29.90
C ARG A 438 -22.05 -12.43 29.71
N GLN A 439 -22.40 -13.31 28.77
CA GLN A 439 -21.76 -14.62 28.61
C GLN A 439 -21.44 -14.95 27.15
N GLN A 440 -20.32 -15.64 26.93
CA GLN A 440 -19.82 -16.01 25.59
C GLN A 440 -20.49 -17.28 25.03
N GLU A 441 -21.57 -17.78 25.63
CA GLU A 441 -22.29 -18.97 25.20
C GLU A 441 -23.66 -18.61 24.59
N TYR A 442 -23.91 -19.10 23.38
CA TYR A 442 -25.19 -18.93 22.68
C TYR A 442 -26.29 -19.83 23.26
N THR A 443 -27.51 -19.31 23.28
CA THR A 443 -28.73 -20.00 23.73
C THR A 443 -29.18 -20.99 22.67
N LYS A 444 -29.21 -22.28 23.02
CA LYS A 444 -29.53 -23.36 22.08
C LYS A 444 -30.51 -24.37 22.68
N ILE A 445 -31.40 -24.88 21.83
CA ILE A 445 -32.29 -26.02 22.13
C ILE A 445 -31.65 -27.29 21.57
N ASP A 446 -31.63 -28.36 22.38
CA ASP A 446 -31.05 -29.66 22.04
C ASP A 446 -32.04 -30.50 21.23
N ASN A 447 -33.19 -30.78 21.83
CA ASN A 447 -34.24 -31.56 21.22
C ASN A 447 -35.61 -31.19 21.77
N LEU A 448 -36.63 -31.41 20.95
CA LEU A 448 -38.03 -31.23 21.29
C LEU A 448 -38.74 -32.58 21.18
N LYS A 449 -39.48 -32.96 22.22
CA LYS A 449 -40.22 -34.21 22.30
C LYS A 449 -41.69 -33.95 22.58
N ILE A 450 -42.57 -34.46 21.71
CA ILE A 450 -44.02 -34.42 21.87
C ILE A 450 -44.49 -35.78 22.43
N VAL A 451 -45.34 -35.75 23.45
CA VAL A 451 -45.92 -36.96 24.05
C VAL A 451 -47.43 -36.90 23.85
N SER A 452 -48.00 -37.90 23.17
CA SER A 452 -49.45 -38.05 22.98
C SER A 452 -49.93 -39.47 23.32
N ASN A 453 -51.22 -39.60 23.61
CA ASN A 453 -51.86 -40.91 23.79
C ASN A 453 -52.09 -41.58 22.42
N ALA A 454 -51.56 -42.78 22.22
CA ALA A 454 -51.90 -43.60 21.04
C ALA A 454 -53.36 -44.07 21.12
N PRO A 455 -54.16 -44.02 20.03
CA PRO A 455 -55.56 -44.44 20.08
C PRO A 455 -55.76 -45.95 20.33
N ILE A 456 -54.88 -46.84 19.89
CA ILE A 456 -55.00 -48.30 20.07
C ILE A 456 -53.56 -48.88 20.05
N GLU A 457 -53.33 -49.95 20.81
CA GLU A 457 -52.05 -50.64 21.07
C GLU A 457 -51.01 -50.61 19.92
N ASP A 458 -49.76 -50.33 20.32
CA ASP A 458 -48.50 -50.45 19.57
C ASP A 458 -48.21 -49.36 18.51
N VAL A 459 -47.28 -48.44 18.83
CA VAL A 459 -46.05 -48.14 18.06
C VAL A 459 -45.25 -47.03 18.76
N LYS A 460 -43.93 -47.25 18.72
CA LYS A 460 -42.81 -46.55 19.38
C LYS A 460 -42.55 -45.13 18.84
N PHE A 461 -41.87 -44.36 19.70
CA PHE A 461 -41.32 -43.01 19.49
C PHE A 461 -40.83 -42.71 18.08
N THR A 462 -41.18 -41.53 17.58
CA THR A 462 -40.52 -40.89 16.42
C THR A 462 -39.50 -39.90 16.98
N ASP A 463 -38.22 -40.24 16.92
CA ASP A 463 -37.15 -39.26 17.08
C ASP A 463 -37.24 -38.30 15.88
N VAL A 464 -37.52 -37.02 16.16
CA VAL A 464 -37.49 -35.96 15.14
C VAL A 464 -36.07 -35.40 15.12
N ALA A 465 -35.29 -35.79 14.13
CA ALA A 465 -34.02 -35.13 13.82
C ALA A 465 -34.31 -33.81 13.10
N PHE A 466 -33.77 -32.71 13.62
CA PHE A 466 -33.79 -31.40 12.94
C PHE A 466 -32.74 -31.38 11.83
N TYR A 467 -33.13 -30.88 10.66
CA TYR A 467 -32.21 -30.47 9.62
C TYR A 467 -31.86 -29.01 9.86
N LEU A 468 -30.59 -28.72 10.16
CA LEU A 468 -30.05 -27.37 10.03
C LEU A 468 -30.06 -27.03 8.53
N LEU A 469 -30.84 -26.04 8.10
CA LEU A 469 -30.64 -25.45 6.77
C LEU A 469 -29.42 -24.55 6.87
N ASN A 470 -28.25 -25.15 6.67
CA ASN A 470 -27.01 -24.44 6.41
C ASN A 470 -27.08 -23.84 5.00
N THR A 471 -27.02 -22.52 4.83
CA THR A 471 -26.82 -21.98 3.48
C THR A 471 -25.37 -22.26 3.08
N LEU A 472 -25.19 -22.80 1.88
CA LEU A 472 -23.86 -23.22 1.44
C LEU A 472 -22.98 -22.00 1.22
N ALA A 473 -21.76 -22.04 1.72
CA ALA A 473 -20.72 -21.11 1.30
C ALA A 473 -20.60 -21.11 -0.23
N THR A 474 -20.38 -19.94 -0.81
CA THR A 474 -20.20 -19.75 -2.25
C THR A 474 -18.89 -19.05 -2.52
N ILE A 475 -18.22 -19.39 -3.62
CA ILE A 475 -16.95 -18.79 -3.99
C ILE A 475 -16.99 -18.29 -5.43
N GLN A 476 -16.46 -17.08 -5.67
CA GLN A 476 -16.29 -16.52 -7.01
C GLN A 476 -14.81 -16.24 -7.22
N LEU A 477 -14.14 -17.09 -7.99
CA LEU A 477 -12.70 -16.98 -8.26
C LEU A 477 -12.42 -16.78 -9.75
N THR A 478 -11.40 -15.96 -10.00
CA THR A 478 -10.79 -15.72 -11.31
C THR A 478 -9.33 -16.13 -11.25
N PHE A 479 -8.84 -16.74 -12.32
CA PHE A 479 -7.43 -17.12 -12.45
C PHE A 479 -6.88 -16.59 -13.77
N GLY A 480 -5.82 -15.78 -13.69
CA GLY A 480 -5.15 -15.19 -14.84
C GLY A 480 -3.75 -14.72 -14.47
N GLY A 481 -2.79 -14.87 -15.40
CA GLY A 481 -1.43 -14.35 -15.19
C GLY A 481 -0.72 -14.93 -13.97
N ASN A 482 -0.96 -16.20 -13.68
CA ASN A 482 -0.51 -16.87 -12.47
C ASN A 482 -1.03 -16.27 -11.16
N LYS A 483 -2.11 -15.48 -11.19
CA LYS A 483 -2.78 -14.92 -10.01
C LYS A 483 -4.19 -15.49 -9.89
N LEU A 484 -4.51 -15.98 -8.70
CA LEU A 484 -5.85 -16.41 -8.30
C LEU A 484 -6.45 -15.31 -7.42
N MET A 485 -7.59 -14.77 -7.83
CA MET A 485 -8.27 -13.67 -7.12
C MET A 485 -9.77 -13.92 -7.00
N GLY A 486 -10.38 -13.45 -5.91
CA GLY A 486 -11.82 -13.42 -5.76
C GLY A 486 -12.25 -13.48 -4.31
N GLN A 487 -13.51 -13.80 -4.06
CA GLN A 487 -14.11 -13.73 -2.73
C GLN A 487 -14.79 -15.06 -2.37
N LEU A 488 -14.60 -15.48 -1.12
CA LEU A 488 -15.30 -16.58 -0.48
C LEU A 488 -16.37 -16.00 0.44
N GLU A 489 -17.62 -16.33 0.15
CA GLU A 489 -18.80 -15.80 0.81
C GLU A 489 -19.62 -16.92 1.45
N ASP A 490 -20.50 -16.54 2.38
CA ASP A 490 -21.45 -17.40 3.06
C ASP A 490 -22.69 -16.54 3.33
N ALA A 491 -23.85 -16.99 2.87
CA ALA A 491 -25.05 -16.15 2.89
C ALA A 491 -25.57 -15.89 4.31
N ASP A 492 -25.24 -16.77 5.26
CA ASP A 492 -25.49 -16.60 6.69
C ASP A 492 -24.40 -15.75 7.37
N GLN A 493 -23.45 -15.20 6.59
CA GLN A 493 -22.26 -14.49 7.06
C GLN A 493 -21.47 -15.27 8.11
N GLY A 494 -21.50 -16.61 7.98
CA GLY A 494 -20.79 -17.55 8.83
C GLY A 494 -19.27 -17.43 8.67
N LYS A 495 -18.54 -18.23 9.44
CA LYS A 495 -17.08 -18.31 9.27
C LYS A 495 -16.74 -19.32 8.19
N VAL A 496 -15.73 -19.00 7.38
CA VAL A 496 -15.29 -19.79 6.25
C VAL A 496 -13.78 -19.99 6.30
N GLN A 497 -13.31 -21.00 5.59
CA GLN A 497 -11.89 -21.33 5.44
C GLN A 497 -11.67 -22.04 4.12
N TYR A 498 -10.45 -21.98 3.59
CA TYR A 498 -10.14 -22.60 2.31
C TYR A 498 -8.73 -23.20 2.30
N ARG A 499 -8.46 -24.00 1.27
CA ARG A 499 -7.13 -24.49 0.91
C ARG A 499 -7.04 -24.68 -0.60
N VAL A 500 -5.84 -24.62 -1.12
CA VAL A 500 -5.54 -24.59 -2.54
C VAL A 500 -4.56 -25.70 -2.87
N PHE A 501 -4.87 -26.45 -3.91
CA PHE A 501 -4.04 -27.50 -4.48
C PHE A 501 -3.65 -27.13 -5.90
N LEU A 502 -2.39 -27.36 -6.23
CA LEU A 502 -1.87 -27.28 -7.59
C LEU A 502 -1.37 -28.67 -8.00
N ASN A 503 -1.91 -29.23 -9.08
CA ASN A 503 -1.55 -30.56 -9.57
C ASN A 503 -1.66 -31.66 -8.50
N ASN A 504 -2.77 -31.64 -7.74
CA ASN A 504 -3.04 -32.53 -6.61
C ASN A 504 -2.04 -32.45 -5.45
N LYS A 505 -1.22 -31.39 -5.37
CA LYS A 505 -0.31 -31.13 -4.25
C LYS A 505 -0.78 -29.91 -3.47
N PRO A 506 -0.73 -29.93 -2.13
CA PRO A 506 -0.98 -28.74 -1.31
C PRO A 506 -0.14 -27.56 -1.78
N TYR A 507 -0.79 -26.45 -2.09
CA TYR A 507 -0.14 -25.22 -2.49
C TYR A 507 -0.27 -24.17 -1.39
N TYR A 508 -1.48 -23.93 -0.90
CA TYR A 508 -1.73 -22.96 0.15
C TYR A 508 -2.92 -23.38 1.04
N PRO A 509 -2.74 -23.49 2.36
CA PRO A 509 -1.47 -23.58 3.09
C PRO A 509 -0.58 -24.75 2.60
N SER A 510 0.75 -24.59 2.70
CA SER A 510 1.72 -25.58 2.17
C SER A 510 1.69 -26.94 2.86
N ASN A 511 1.04 -27.03 4.03
CA ASN A 511 0.83 -28.27 4.77
C ASN A 511 -0.43 -29.04 4.33
N GLY A 512 -1.30 -28.44 3.51
CA GLY A 512 -2.57 -29.02 3.06
C GLY A 512 -3.72 -28.94 4.05
N GLU A 513 -3.50 -28.30 5.20
CA GLU A 513 -4.57 -27.94 6.14
C GLU A 513 -5.39 -26.78 5.59
N PHE A 514 -6.57 -26.53 6.16
CA PHE A 514 -7.32 -25.31 5.87
C PHE A 514 -6.64 -24.07 6.46
N THR A 515 -6.90 -22.90 5.87
CA THR A 515 -6.60 -21.62 6.51
C THR A 515 -7.28 -21.53 7.88
N PRO A 516 -6.81 -20.66 8.78
CA PRO A 516 -7.57 -20.32 9.98
C PRO A 516 -9.00 -19.92 9.62
N ILE A 517 -9.94 -20.33 10.46
CA ILE A 517 -11.35 -19.99 10.29
C ILE A 517 -11.54 -18.48 10.47
N ALA A 518 -12.14 -17.82 9.47
CA ALA A 518 -12.28 -16.37 9.44
C ALA A 518 -13.70 -15.97 9.04
N PRO A 519 -14.17 -14.78 9.45
CA PRO A 519 -15.51 -14.32 9.09
C PRO A 519 -15.64 -14.17 7.57
N SER A 520 -16.80 -14.52 7.04
CA SER A 520 -17.18 -14.27 5.65
C SER A 520 -17.63 -12.80 5.49
N PRO A 521 -17.32 -12.12 4.38
CA PRO A 521 -16.55 -12.62 3.24
C PRO A 521 -15.02 -12.62 3.46
N ILE A 522 -14.31 -13.51 2.79
CA ILE A 522 -12.83 -13.56 2.76
C ILE A 522 -12.32 -13.29 1.35
N ASP A 523 -11.43 -12.31 1.21
CA ASP A 523 -10.71 -12.07 -0.04
C ASP A 523 -9.57 -13.07 -0.23
N ILE A 524 -9.55 -13.70 -1.39
CA ILE A 524 -8.50 -14.61 -1.83
C ILE A 524 -7.68 -13.88 -2.88
N SER A 525 -6.38 -13.69 -2.61
CA SER A 525 -5.41 -13.18 -3.58
C SER A 525 -4.10 -13.96 -3.43
N LEU A 526 -3.88 -14.92 -4.33
CA LEU A 526 -2.72 -15.81 -4.31
C LEU A 526 -1.96 -15.77 -5.63
N ASN A 527 -0.63 -15.64 -5.54
CA ASN A 527 0.26 -15.83 -6.69
C ASN A 527 0.68 -17.30 -6.77
N ILE A 528 0.49 -17.92 -7.94
CA ILE A 528 0.90 -19.28 -8.26
C ILE A 528 2.32 -19.26 -8.82
N SER A 529 3.23 -19.92 -8.12
CA SER A 529 4.65 -19.96 -8.44
C SER A 529 4.91 -20.79 -9.70
N GLU A 530 5.61 -20.20 -10.66
CA GLU A 530 6.02 -20.87 -11.90
C GLU A 530 6.89 -22.10 -11.69
N LYS A 531 7.58 -22.19 -10.55
CA LYS A 531 8.40 -23.36 -10.21
C LYS A 531 7.57 -24.61 -9.97
N ASP A 532 6.30 -24.42 -9.62
CA ASP A 532 5.36 -25.49 -9.26
C ASP A 532 4.38 -25.80 -10.40
N ILE A 533 4.41 -24.97 -11.47
CA ILE A 533 3.63 -25.12 -12.70
C ILE A 533 4.36 -26.06 -13.69
N LEU A 534 3.61 -26.95 -14.31
CA LEU A 534 4.05 -27.80 -15.42
C LEU A 534 3.95 -27.02 -16.74
N PHE A 535 5.08 -26.54 -17.25
CA PHE A 535 5.15 -25.79 -18.50
C PHE A 535 4.72 -26.60 -19.72
N GLY A 536 3.94 -25.97 -20.61
CA GLY A 536 3.43 -26.56 -21.85
C GLY A 536 2.45 -27.71 -21.64
N GLN A 537 2.01 -27.93 -20.41
CA GLN A 537 1.11 -29.00 -20.00
C GLN A 537 -0.07 -28.41 -19.21
N ASN A 538 -1.17 -29.15 -19.15
CA ASN A 538 -2.29 -28.78 -18.29
C ASN A 538 -1.88 -28.88 -16.82
N ASN A 539 -2.28 -27.87 -16.07
CA ASN A 539 -2.19 -27.80 -14.63
C ASN A 539 -3.59 -27.72 -14.06
N ASP A 540 -3.82 -28.45 -12.98
CA ASP A 540 -5.09 -28.46 -12.27
C ASP A 540 -4.96 -27.59 -11.03
N LEU A 541 -5.77 -26.54 -10.92
CA LEU A 541 -5.85 -25.69 -9.74
C LEU A 541 -7.20 -25.93 -9.07
N THR A 542 -7.16 -26.39 -7.82
CA THR A 542 -8.36 -26.69 -7.03
C THR A 542 -8.33 -25.87 -5.76
N VAL A 543 -9.41 -25.14 -5.49
CA VAL A 543 -9.68 -24.52 -4.20
C VAL A 543 -10.77 -25.32 -3.52
N GLU A 544 -10.46 -25.89 -2.37
CA GLU A 544 -11.45 -26.50 -1.50
C GLU A 544 -11.77 -25.50 -0.39
N PHE A 545 -13.05 -25.31 -0.11
CA PHE A 545 -13.50 -24.37 0.92
C PHE A 545 -14.61 -25.01 1.74
N GLN A 546 -14.71 -24.59 3.00
CA GLN A 546 -15.74 -25.06 3.90
C GLN A 546 -16.18 -23.96 4.86
N ASP A 547 -17.43 -24.05 5.28
CA ASP A 547 -18.01 -23.23 6.33
C ASP A 547 -17.62 -23.74 7.74
N ALA A 548 -18.15 -23.07 8.76
CA ALA A 548 -17.95 -23.42 10.16
C ALA A 548 -18.58 -24.76 10.56
N TRP A 549 -19.51 -25.29 9.75
CA TRP A 549 -20.15 -26.58 9.95
C TRP A 549 -19.38 -27.73 9.28
N GLY A 550 -18.32 -27.40 8.53
CA GLY A 550 -17.42 -28.35 7.89
C GLY A 550 -17.97 -28.91 6.59
N GLN A 551 -18.95 -28.25 5.97
CA GLN A 551 -19.42 -28.66 4.65
C GLN A 551 -18.40 -28.23 3.59
N LEU A 552 -17.80 -29.23 2.95
CA LEU A 552 -16.78 -29.05 1.93
C LEU A 552 -17.39 -28.85 0.54
N ASP A 553 -16.96 -27.83 -0.16
CA ASP A 553 -17.20 -27.63 -1.58
C ASP A 553 -15.91 -27.22 -2.31
N THR A 554 -15.93 -27.25 -3.64
CA THR A 554 -14.73 -27.11 -4.46
C THR A 554 -14.96 -26.22 -5.67
N TRP A 555 -14.00 -25.34 -5.92
CA TRP A 555 -13.82 -24.66 -7.19
C TRP A 555 -12.58 -25.23 -7.87
N SER A 556 -12.64 -25.47 -9.18
CA SER A 556 -11.47 -25.93 -9.92
C SER A 556 -11.41 -25.31 -11.31
N THR A 557 -10.19 -25.15 -11.80
CA THR A 557 -9.92 -24.75 -13.17
C THR A 557 -8.69 -25.49 -13.69
N THR A 558 -8.57 -25.55 -15.02
CA THR A 558 -7.39 -26.11 -15.68
C THR A 558 -6.76 -25.05 -16.58
N PHE A 559 -5.43 -24.99 -16.61
CA PHE A 559 -4.70 -24.04 -17.43
C PHE A 559 -3.40 -24.64 -17.97
N ILE A 560 -2.96 -24.18 -19.15
CA ILE A 560 -1.68 -24.59 -19.71
C ILE A 560 -0.58 -23.76 -19.04
N GLY A 561 0.37 -24.42 -18.41
CA GLY A 561 1.48 -23.75 -17.75
C GLY A 561 2.33 -22.97 -18.73
N THR A 562 2.51 -21.68 -18.48
CA THR A 562 3.30 -20.79 -19.35
C THR A 562 3.93 -19.67 -18.51
N TYR A 563 4.73 -18.82 -19.16
CA TYR A 563 5.34 -17.68 -18.49
C TYR A 563 4.29 -16.62 -18.16
N SER A 564 4.62 -15.68 -17.27
CA SER A 564 3.75 -14.58 -16.87
C SER A 564 4.44 -13.25 -17.12
N GLY A 565 3.65 -12.21 -17.38
CA GLY A 565 4.15 -10.88 -17.74
C GLY A 565 3.88 -10.51 -19.19
N LEU A 566 4.59 -9.50 -19.69
CA LEU A 566 4.57 -9.14 -21.11
C LEU A 566 5.66 -9.92 -21.83
N MET A 567 5.23 -10.91 -22.60
CA MET A 567 6.13 -11.92 -23.13
C MET A 567 6.47 -11.67 -24.58
N PHE A 568 7.76 -11.67 -24.90
CA PHE A 568 8.26 -11.58 -26.28
C PHE A 568 8.36 -12.98 -26.90
N MET A 569 7.80 -13.15 -28.08
CA MET A 569 7.80 -14.40 -28.86
C MET A 569 8.26 -14.16 -30.29
N ASP A 570 8.82 -15.21 -30.91
CA ASP A 570 9.05 -15.24 -32.34
C ASP A 570 7.79 -15.63 -33.13
N GLU A 571 7.88 -15.61 -34.46
CA GLU A 571 6.78 -15.99 -35.37
C GLU A 571 6.29 -17.45 -35.20
N THR A 572 7.08 -18.30 -34.53
CA THR A 572 6.75 -19.71 -34.27
C THR A 572 6.12 -19.92 -32.89
N GLY A 573 5.98 -18.85 -32.08
CA GLY A 573 5.45 -18.88 -30.73
C GLY A 573 6.47 -19.28 -29.66
N GLN A 574 7.78 -19.29 -29.97
CA GLN A 574 8.82 -19.54 -28.97
C GLN A 574 9.19 -18.23 -28.25
N TYR A 575 9.27 -18.28 -26.92
CA TYR A 575 9.61 -17.12 -26.09
C TYR A 575 11.10 -16.74 -26.16
N TYR A 576 11.40 -15.45 -26.19
CA TYR A 576 12.76 -14.92 -26.10
C TYR A 576 13.28 -14.82 -24.67
N SER A 577 12.38 -14.55 -23.71
CA SER A 577 12.70 -14.40 -22.28
C SER A 577 11.69 -15.15 -21.41
N ASN A 578 12.06 -15.41 -20.16
CA ASN A 578 11.15 -15.86 -19.10
C ASN A 578 10.58 -14.68 -18.33
N SER A 579 9.68 -14.96 -17.38
CA SER A 579 8.93 -13.98 -16.57
C SER A 579 9.78 -13.06 -15.70
N PHE A 580 11.06 -13.40 -15.49
CA PHE A 580 12.02 -12.59 -14.74
C PHE A 580 13.03 -11.87 -15.64
N GLY A 581 12.81 -11.86 -16.96
CA GLY A 581 13.72 -11.27 -17.95
C GLY A 581 14.95 -12.14 -18.26
N GLY A 582 14.99 -13.39 -17.79
CA GLY A 582 16.05 -14.33 -18.13
C GLY A 582 15.96 -14.75 -19.61
N ILE A 583 17.08 -14.70 -20.33
CA ILE A 583 17.13 -14.98 -21.77
C ILE A 583 16.94 -16.49 -22.03
N LEU A 584 15.96 -16.83 -22.86
CA LEU A 584 15.70 -18.19 -23.36
C LEU A 584 16.27 -18.38 -24.77
N LYS A 585 16.15 -17.35 -25.60
CA LYS A 585 16.56 -17.33 -27.01
C LYS A 585 16.95 -15.91 -27.40
N TYR A 586 17.95 -15.77 -28.27
CA TYR A 586 18.33 -14.46 -28.82
C TYR A 586 17.55 -14.18 -30.11
N LEU A 587 17.18 -12.91 -30.31
CA LEU A 587 16.77 -12.38 -31.61
C LEU A 587 18.04 -12.19 -32.46
N ASP A 588 18.33 -13.17 -33.32
CA ASP A 588 19.63 -13.29 -34.01
C ASP A 588 19.55 -12.84 -35.47
N PHE A 589 20.33 -11.82 -35.83
CA PHE A 589 20.45 -11.28 -37.18
C PHE A 589 21.66 -11.83 -37.96
N GLY A 590 22.42 -12.76 -37.37
CA GLY A 590 23.60 -13.35 -37.97
C GLY A 590 24.74 -12.35 -38.17
N ILE A 591 25.40 -12.44 -39.32
CA ILE A 591 26.52 -11.55 -39.65
C ILE A 591 25.98 -10.24 -40.20
N VAL A 592 26.20 -9.15 -39.46
CA VAL A 592 25.87 -7.79 -39.89
C VAL A 592 27.11 -7.14 -40.52
N ILE A 593 26.97 -6.62 -41.75
CA ILE A 593 28.06 -6.02 -42.53
C ILE A 593 27.96 -4.50 -42.45
N ALA A 594 29.06 -3.82 -42.14
CA ALA A 594 29.12 -2.36 -42.07
C ALA A 594 28.61 -1.68 -43.35
N GLY A 595 27.77 -0.66 -43.19
CA GLY A 595 27.13 0.07 -44.29
C GLY A 595 25.89 -0.61 -44.86
N GLN A 596 25.40 -1.67 -44.23
CA GLN A 596 24.18 -2.38 -44.65
C GLN A 596 23.08 -2.33 -43.59
N THR A 597 21.85 -2.57 -44.05
CA THR A 597 20.67 -2.83 -43.22
C THR A 597 20.29 -4.30 -43.36
N THR A 598 20.01 -4.97 -42.25
CA THR A 598 19.60 -6.38 -42.25
C THR A 598 18.18 -6.56 -42.79
N MET A 599 17.81 -7.82 -43.07
CA MET A 599 16.39 -8.16 -43.17
C MET A 599 15.72 -7.92 -41.81
N GLU A 600 14.46 -7.50 -41.85
CA GLU A 600 13.64 -7.35 -40.66
C GLU A 600 13.19 -8.70 -40.11
N GLN A 601 13.05 -8.77 -38.79
CA GLN A 601 12.48 -9.91 -38.07
C GLN A 601 11.22 -9.47 -37.35
N LYS A 602 10.17 -10.27 -37.46
CA LYS A 602 8.92 -10.06 -36.73
C LYS A 602 9.04 -10.60 -35.32
N VAL A 603 8.57 -9.82 -34.37
CA VAL A 603 8.49 -10.14 -32.95
C VAL A 603 7.06 -9.92 -32.49
N ILE A 604 6.61 -10.75 -31.57
CA ILE A 604 5.26 -10.69 -31.00
C ILE A 604 5.40 -10.39 -29.51
N VAL A 605 4.63 -9.43 -28.99
CA VAL A 605 4.44 -9.21 -27.55
C VAL A 605 3.07 -9.74 -27.17
N LYS A 606 3.01 -10.54 -26.11
CA LYS A 606 1.77 -11.11 -25.59
C LYS A 606 1.51 -10.65 -24.17
N ASN A 607 0.27 -10.24 -23.89
CA ASN A 607 -0.15 -9.94 -22.52
C ASN A 607 -0.43 -11.23 -21.75
N GLN A 608 0.47 -11.63 -20.84
CA GLN A 608 0.28 -12.75 -19.92
C GLN A 608 0.28 -12.29 -18.45
N LEU A 609 -0.08 -11.02 -18.19
CA LEU A 609 -0.22 -10.48 -16.83
C LEU A 609 -1.52 -10.94 -16.15
N GLY A 610 -2.49 -11.47 -16.90
CA GLY A 610 -3.78 -11.91 -16.35
C GLY A 610 -4.78 -10.80 -16.09
N GLN A 611 -4.43 -9.57 -16.44
CA GLN A 611 -5.26 -8.37 -16.31
C GLN A 611 -5.17 -7.54 -17.59
N ASP A 612 -6.14 -6.65 -17.75
CA ASP A 612 -6.18 -5.69 -18.85
C ASP A 612 -5.07 -4.65 -18.66
N VAL A 613 -4.41 -4.28 -19.76
CA VAL A 613 -3.38 -3.23 -19.77
C VAL A 613 -3.60 -2.29 -20.94
N GLN A 614 -3.02 -1.10 -20.88
CA GLN A 614 -3.07 -0.12 -21.95
C GLN A 614 -1.71 0.56 -22.16
N ASN A 615 -1.60 1.35 -23.24
CA ASN A 615 -0.43 2.16 -23.56
C ASN A 615 0.89 1.37 -23.59
N LEU A 616 0.92 0.26 -24.34
CA LEU A 616 2.14 -0.55 -24.44
C LEU A 616 3.22 0.19 -25.22
N ILE A 617 4.35 0.48 -24.57
CA ILE A 617 5.52 1.15 -25.14
C ILE A 617 6.66 0.15 -25.30
N LEU A 618 7.24 0.08 -26.49
CA LEU A 618 8.46 -0.67 -26.81
C LEU A 618 9.62 0.26 -27.10
N GLU A 619 10.75 0.04 -26.43
CA GLU A 619 11.96 0.86 -26.57
C GLU A 619 13.22 -0.01 -26.68
N VAL A 620 14.17 0.42 -27.51
CA VAL A 620 15.51 -0.19 -27.58
C VAL A 620 16.45 0.49 -26.58
N MET A 621 17.17 -0.31 -25.80
CA MET A 621 18.26 0.16 -24.95
C MET A 621 19.52 0.42 -25.81
N LYS A 622 19.76 1.70 -26.13
CA LYS A 622 20.83 2.14 -27.05
C LYS A 622 22.22 2.17 -26.43
N ASP A 623 22.32 2.13 -25.10
CA ASP A 623 23.56 2.28 -24.32
C ASP A 623 24.57 1.14 -24.50
N GLN A 624 24.11 -0.04 -24.93
CA GLN A 624 24.95 -1.22 -25.12
C GLN A 624 25.30 -1.50 -26.59
N LEU A 625 24.85 -0.66 -27.52
CA LEU A 625 25.09 -0.88 -28.95
C LEU A 625 26.53 -0.53 -29.35
N PRO A 626 27.17 -1.34 -30.24
CA PRO A 626 28.46 -0.96 -30.82
C PRO A 626 28.36 0.37 -31.58
N PRO A 627 29.43 1.19 -31.60
CA PRO A 627 29.42 2.46 -32.31
C PRO A 627 29.03 2.32 -33.80
N GLY A 628 28.09 3.14 -34.27
CA GLY A 628 27.64 3.12 -35.66
C GLY A 628 26.72 1.93 -36.00
N VAL A 629 26.15 1.26 -35.00
CA VAL A 629 25.08 0.27 -35.12
C VAL A 629 23.80 0.85 -34.51
N GLU A 630 22.70 0.78 -35.24
CA GLU A 630 21.37 1.19 -34.80
C GLU A 630 20.39 0.02 -34.94
N VAL A 631 19.50 -0.13 -33.97
CA VAL A 631 18.39 -1.07 -34.01
C VAL A 631 17.12 -0.26 -34.21
N GLU A 632 16.38 -0.57 -35.26
CA GLU A 632 15.18 0.16 -35.68
C GLU A 632 13.95 -0.71 -35.45
N LEU A 633 12.87 -0.10 -34.94
CA LEU A 633 11.57 -0.73 -34.73
C LEU A 633 10.56 -0.23 -35.76
N SER A 634 9.55 -1.02 -36.10
CA SER A 634 8.41 -0.60 -36.94
C SER A 634 7.14 -1.38 -36.59
N TYR A 635 5.97 -0.76 -36.73
CA TYR A 635 4.68 -1.45 -36.62
C TYR A 635 4.42 -2.42 -37.79
N ASP A 636 4.93 -2.09 -38.97
CA ASP A 636 4.68 -2.84 -40.21
C ASP A 636 5.96 -2.94 -41.06
N ASN A 637 6.06 -3.97 -41.88
CA ASN A 637 7.10 -4.11 -42.90
C ASN A 637 6.57 -4.02 -44.34
N LYS A 638 5.26 -3.79 -44.53
CA LYS A 638 4.60 -3.73 -45.84
C LYS A 638 3.74 -2.48 -46.00
N PRO A 639 3.88 -1.71 -47.11
CA PRO A 639 4.80 -1.92 -48.24
C PRO A 639 6.24 -1.45 -47.97
N VAL A 640 6.48 -0.73 -46.87
CA VAL A 640 7.77 -0.15 -46.49
C VAL A 640 7.94 -0.24 -44.98
N PHE A 641 9.14 -0.60 -44.52
CA PHE A 641 9.52 -0.51 -43.11
C PHE A 641 9.79 0.96 -42.74
N VAL A 642 9.02 1.51 -41.80
CA VAL A 642 9.15 2.88 -41.31
C VAL A 642 9.81 2.83 -39.93
N PRO A 643 11.08 3.27 -39.80
CA PRO A 643 11.78 3.17 -38.52
C PRO A 643 11.25 4.18 -37.52
N GLU A 644 10.99 3.71 -36.30
CA GLU A 644 10.57 4.50 -35.15
C GLU A 644 11.55 4.30 -33.99
N ASP A 645 11.73 5.35 -33.18
CA ASP A 645 12.58 5.29 -31.97
C ASP A 645 11.94 4.45 -30.86
N TYR A 646 10.61 4.41 -30.81
CA TYR A 646 9.80 3.60 -29.92
C TYR A 646 8.46 3.28 -30.58
N LEU A 647 7.79 2.21 -30.13
CA LEU A 647 6.43 1.88 -30.59
C LEU A 647 5.45 2.03 -29.43
N LEU A 648 4.34 2.73 -29.64
CA LEU A 648 3.24 2.91 -28.70
C LEU A 648 1.96 2.25 -29.26
N PHE A 649 1.52 1.17 -28.64
CA PHE A 649 0.20 0.59 -28.87
C PHE A 649 -0.81 1.21 -27.91
N ASN A 650 -1.37 2.35 -28.31
CA ASN A 650 -2.40 3.06 -27.56
C ASN A 650 -3.78 2.40 -27.76
N LYS A 651 -4.00 1.28 -27.08
CA LYS A 651 -5.26 0.54 -27.03
C LYS A 651 -5.35 -0.28 -25.74
N TYR A 652 -6.55 -0.70 -25.39
CA TYR A 652 -6.75 -1.78 -24.42
C TYR A 652 -6.19 -3.09 -24.98
N ILE A 653 -5.48 -3.82 -24.13
CA ILE A 653 -4.84 -5.09 -24.44
C ILE A 653 -5.34 -6.10 -23.41
N TYR A 654 -6.22 -6.99 -23.85
CA TYR A 654 -6.83 -8.00 -22.99
C TYR A 654 -5.85 -9.15 -22.71
N PRO A 655 -6.08 -9.96 -21.66
CA PRO A 655 -5.30 -11.14 -21.39
C PRO A 655 -5.19 -12.06 -22.60
N ASN A 656 -3.96 -12.44 -22.94
CA ASN A 656 -3.54 -13.24 -24.08
C ASN A 656 -3.61 -12.58 -25.45
N ASP A 657 -3.94 -11.29 -25.54
CA ASP A 657 -3.80 -10.54 -26.79
C ASP A 657 -2.33 -10.52 -27.25
N GLU A 658 -2.14 -10.50 -28.57
CA GLU A 658 -0.84 -10.48 -29.24
C GLU A 658 -0.67 -9.22 -30.10
N MET A 659 0.51 -8.60 -30.02
CA MET A 659 0.90 -7.39 -30.72
C MET A 659 2.17 -7.65 -31.49
N GLU A 660 2.13 -7.42 -32.79
CA GLU A 660 3.24 -7.72 -33.68
C GLU A 660 4.02 -6.43 -33.99
N PHE A 661 5.33 -6.55 -34.08
CA PHE A 661 6.22 -5.48 -34.53
C PHE A 661 7.44 -6.07 -35.23
N TYR A 662 8.21 -5.21 -35.89
CA TYR A 662 9.35 -5.60 -36.70
C TYR A 662 10.62 -4.91 -36.22
N VAL A 663 11.72 -5.65 -36.23
CA VAL A 663 13.04 -5.18 -35.78
C VAL A 663 14.04 -5.39 -36.91
N ARG A 664 14.91 -4.41 -37.17
CA ARG A 664 16.07 -4.59 -38.05
C ARG A 664 17.27 -3.83 -37.53
N ILE A 665 18.46 -4.15 -38.05
CA ILE A 665 19.71 -3.51 -37.67
C ILE A 665 20.25 -2.74 -38.87
N THR A 666 20.60 -1.47 -38.67
CA THR A 666 21.27 -0.61 -39.65
C THR A 666 22.68 -0.28 -39.15
N THR A 667 23.65 -0.29 -40.06
CA THR A 667 25.05 0.02 -39.70
C THR A 667 25.66 1.07 -40.60
N SER A 668 26.48 1.96 -40.01
CA SER A 668 27.25 2.93 -40.78
C SER A 668 28.42 2.26 -41.51
N LEU A 669 28.87 2.85 -42.63
CA LEU A 669 30.05 2.37 -43.37
C LEU A 669 31.34 2.39 -42.53
N THR A 670 31.38 3.25 -41.50
CA THR A 670 32.53 3.41 -40.59
C THR A 670 32.39 2.61 -39.30
N ALA A 671 31.36 1.76 -39.16
CA ALA A 671 31.17 0.95 -37.98
C ALA A 671 32.39 0.03 -37.76
N PRO A 672 33.05 0.05 -36.59
CA PRO A 672 34.21 -0.78 -36.33
C PRO A 672 33.80 -2.26 -36.26
N PRO A 673 34.67 -3.20 -36.66
CA PRO A 673 34.39 -4.62 -36.52
C PRO A 673 34.18 -4.98 -35.05
N ALA A 674 33.00 -5.46 -34.71
CA ALA A 674 32.68 -5.97 -33.38
C ALA A 674 32.55 -7.50 -33.45
N PRO A 675 33.26 -8.27 -32.60
CA PRO A 675 33.18 -9.73 -32.61
C PRO A 675 31.84 -10.25 -32.05
N SER A 676 31.10 -9.42 -31.31
CA SER A 676 29.76 -9.69 -30.79
C SER A 676 29.06 -8.37 -30.48
N GLY A 677 27.77 -8.25 -30.83
CA GLY A 677 26.90 -7.16 -30.41
C GLY A 677 25.63 -7.73 -29.77
N GLN A 678 25.15 -7.10 -28.70
CA GLN A 678 23.90 -7.44 -28.03
C GLN A 678 23.07 -6.16 -27.87
N PHE A 679 21.76 -6.31 -27.86
CA PHE A 679 20.83 -5.22 -27.60
C PHE A 679 19.66 -5.76 -26.77
N GLU A 680 18.97 -4.86 -26.08
CA GLU A 680 17.80 -5.17 -25.28
C GLU A 680 16.62 -4.34 -25.78
N ILE A 681 15.45 -4.96 -25.89
CA ILE A 681 14.17 -4.29 -26.10
C ILE A 681 13.38 -4.40 -24.82
N ARG A 682 12.89 -3.27 -24.31
CA ARG A 682 12.05 -3.22 -23.11
C ARG A 682 10.62 -2.88 -23.49
N VAL A 683 9.70 -3.36 -22.66
CA VAL A 683 8.28 -3.07 -22.75
C VAL A 683 7.80 -2.44 -21.45
N LYS A 684 6.93 -1.44 -21.58
CA LYS A 684 6.20 -0.79 -20.48
C LYS A 684 4.72 -0.72 -20.83
N VAL A 685 3.86 -0.81 -19.83
CA VAL A 685 2.39 -0.67 -19.97
C VAL A 685 1.85 0.02 -18.74
N ASP A 686 0.64 0.55 -18.86
CA ASP A 686 -0.16 1.03 -17.75
C ASP A 686 -1.18 -0.06 -17.38
N SER A 687 -1.35 -0.31 -16.08
CA SER A 687 -2.45 -1.14 -15.58
C SER A 687 -3.78 -0.43 -15.80
N VAL A 688 -4.83 -1.20 -16.12
CA VAL A 688 -6.22 -0.71 -16.27
C VAL A 688 -6.98 -0.86 -14.97
#